data_AF-K9TL67-F1
#
_entry.id   AF-K9TL67-F1
#
_cell.length_a   1.000
_cell.length_b   1.000
_cell.length_c   1.000
_cell.angle_alpha   90.00
_cell.angle_beta   90.00
_cell.angle_gamma   90.00
#
_symmetry.space_group_name_H-M   'P 1'
#
loop_
_entity.id
_entity.type
_entity.pdbx_description
1 polymer ?
#
loop_
_entity_poly.entity_id
_entity_poly.type
_entity_poly.pdbx_seq_one_letter_code
_entity_poly.pdbx_strand_id
1 'polypeptide(L)'
;MAINLNVIKNQDKGGMPVLKTLVFIDSQVKNYQNLLQGVWENAQAIVLDELADGIEQITEVLQTLNTLGQTVDSIHIISHGSPGSLQLGNVILSGDNLAQYHSVLQSWSQAVIPQGNLFLYGCQVAAGIGAEFVKNLSHLLGVKIAASVDITGNSERGGNWDLGFRTGEITAPLAFKPEAIIAYEGVLAILTVTNANDSGAGSLRNAIATAQAGDTILFDPTLANQTITLTSGQLSVNKNLIIDGTNAPGVTISGNNANRVFDVTRTTNFVPVDVTFRGLTITNGKTTAAGEEGAGAGIRTDTRTSLTVENITFINNDASYGGGGIFGGYQSQNTVLNSRFEGNLGIAGTEERGGGAISIKSESTLTVKDSHFENNKGVNGGAINSLFTILDIENSTFINNEALTFSSKTINFGLGGAILTDGATDFNKPDSGTITIRASRFEGNRALDGGGALLYSYPGDVVSVHDSLFISNEAIQIPAEGGKGGKGGGLRHANSELILTNTTFVNNLAHQHGGGLLIDRFTPWNIITNSTFSGNRAENPVTKKGLGGGIFIESPAELVNLTLTDNYAGDYGGGLIHNTDANISLANSIFHNNKTGHPSQIWQQTNVELIDGGNNIQFPEKATLHSVDVNVTANVLIADPLLGPLQEIDGFLIHPLLPGSPAIDAGNNAVAPATDKRGQTRPFDGDGNGTAVADIGAYEFVIPVVSDLPIEVLLETTEIIDNTTTAINLGTTEISEALTTTFTLRNTTPNEVTLSDLQLPESFSLVGTFPPTLAANGEATFQVQLDATDVGTPLGELRFITNNNTENPFNFPITATIISPTEPEPETPPPTDTPPGSGIIVTGPILPESLPSSDSSEVDSPPGDSANRDFSLPESGACQGFMVFPGPNSVADTLYSGGVNPFFGTDTGEIIYGTASDDFLLGMGGDDNIYGGMGNDTLHGNTGNDYIDASFGNDLVYGGKGNDTLLGFDGNDTLFGDNDNDWLWGGDGDDFLNGNRADDTLFGGNGNDTLHGGKGNDFLYGQEGDDFLFGDNDDDILCGGNGNDFLNGNRGDDTLYGGEGNDTLHGGKENDILNGGNGNDVLWGDLGNDTLIGGIGEDIFAFREGDGVNLVLDFEVGIDRIGLAEGLTFEQLSITQGTGVTNISVGGELLVALNNVDAAMIAQGDIVLI
;
A
#
# COMPACT_ATOMS: atom_id res chain seq x y z
N MET A 1 11.76 -1.11 32.37
CA MET A 1 11.97 -1.10 33.86
C MET A 1 10.62 -0.78 34.50
N ALA A 2 10.08 -1.58 35.43
CA ALA A 2 8.67 -1.44 35.87
C ALA A 2 8.34 -0.01 36.38
N ILE A 3 7.45 0.68 35.64
CA ILE A 3 6.90 1.98 35.98
C ILE A 3 6.21 1.86 37.34
N ASN A 4 6.72 2.56 38.36
CA ASN A 4 6.21 2.45 39.72
C ASN A 4 4.96 3.34 39.89
N LEU A 5 3.85 2.93 39.26
CA LEU A 5 2.50 3.50 39.38
C LEU A 5 1.95 3.54 40.83
N ASN A 6 2.66 2.94 41.80
CA ASN A 6 2.28 2.95 43.22
C ASN A 6 2.42 4.32 43.91
N VAL A 7 3.06 5.31 43.28
CA VAL A 7 3.12 6.68 43.82
C VAL A 7 1.80 7.42 43.61
N ILE A 8 1.08 7.13 42.52
CA ILE A 8 -0.20 7.77 42.20
C ILE A 8 -1.34 7.13 43.02
N LYS A 9 -1.30 5.80 43.22
CA LYS A 9 -2.33 5.05 43.98
C LYS A 9 -2.31 5.24 45.51
N ASN A 10 -1.26 5.81 46.09
CA ASN A 10 -1.11 5.95 47.56
C ASN A 10 -1.35 7.37 48.11
N GLN A 11 -1.81 8.33 47.29
CA GLN A 11 -1.92 9.74 47.72
C GLN A 11 -3.20 10.07 48.51
N ASP A 12 -4.05 9.08 48.77
CA ASP A 12 -5.39 9.28 49.31
C ASP A 12 -5.46 9.37 50.85
N LYS A 13 -4.46 9.97 51.52
CA LYS A 13 -4.52 10.31 52.96
C LYS A 13 -3.68 11.55 53.32
N GLY A 14 -4.29 12.73 53.18
CA GLY A 14 -4.03 13.87 54.08
C GLY A 14 -3.29 15.07 53.49
N GLY A 15 -4.03 15.96 52.84
CA GLY A 15 -3.89 17.42 52.99
C GLY A 15 -2.59 18.11 52.55
N MET A 16 -2.00 17.72 51.40
CA MET A 16 -0.95 18.49 50.68
C MET A 16 -1.09 18.31 49.15
N PRO A 17 -0.47 19.19 48.32
CA PRO A 17 -1.11 19.90 47.20
C PRO A 17 -1.38 19.06 45.94
N VAL A 18 -2.43 19.47 45.21
CA VAL A 18 -2.79 19.01 43.86
C VAL A 18 -1.56 19.01 42.95
N LEU A 19 -1.37 17.92 42.20
CA LEU A 19 -0.28 17.77 41.25
C LEU A 19 -0.46 18.78 40.11
N LYS A 20 0.47 19.72 39.95
CA LYS A 20 0.32 20.84 38.99
C LYS A 20 1.16 20.69 37.71
N THR A 21 2.23 19.90 37.73
CA THR A 21 3.16 19.79 36.60
C THR A 21 3.67 18.36 36.44
N LEU A 22 3.61 17.85 35.19
CA LEU A 22 4.26 16.61 34.77
C LEU A 22 5.45 16.91 33.85
N VAL A 23 6.50 16.09 33.96
CA VAL A 23 7.74 16.22 33.19
C VAL A 23 8.10 14.85 32.63
N PHE A 24 7.95 14.67 31.32
CA PHE A 24 8.43 13.49 30.61
C PHE A 24 9.84 13.75 30.09
N ILE A 25 10.78 12.88 30.43
CA ILE A 25 12.17 12.96 29.97
C ILE A 25 12.49 11.66 29.25
N ASP A 26 12.72 11.74 27.95
CA ASP A 26 13.12 10.60 27.15
C ASP A 26 14.50 10.08 27.59
N SER A 27 14.65 8.76 27.77
CA SER A 27 15.92 8.17 28.22
C SER A 27 17.05 8.25 27.17
N GLN A 28 16.72 8.49 25.89
CA GLN A 28 17.69 8.79 24.83
C GLN A 28 18.32 10.18 25.00
N VAL A 29 17.71 11.05 25.82
CA VAL A 29 18.27 12.37 26.15
C VAL A 29 19.53 12.19 26.98
N LYS A 30 20.65 12.68 26.45
CA LYS A 30 21.96 12.53 27.08
C LYS A 30 21.97 13.11 28.49
N ASN A 31 22.45 12.34 29.47
CA ASN A 31 22.51 12.72 30.88
C ASN A 31 21.14 13.12 31.47
N TYR A 32 20.05 12.52 31.01
CA TYR A 32 18.70 12.76 31.54
C TYR A 32 18.62 12.64 33.07
N GLN A 33 19.49 11.85 33.72
CA GLN A 33 19.53 11.71 35.18
C GLN A 33 19.85 13.03 35.91
N ASN A 34 20.60 13.94 35.28
CA ASN A 34 20.88 15.27 35.84
C ASN A 34 19.66 16.18 35.73
N LEU A 35 18.93 16.10 34.62
CA LEU A 35 17.65 16.81 34.45
C LEU A 35 16.61 16.29 35.43
N LEU A 36 16.54 14.97 35.62
CA LEU A 36 15.64 14.31 36.55
C LEU A 36 15.84 14.78 37.99
N GLN A 37 17.08 14.92 38.44
CA GLN A 37 17.41 15.50 39.76
C GLN A 37 17.12 17.00 39.88
N GLY A 38 17.03 17.67 38.73
CA GLY A 38 16.80 19.10 38.59
C GLY A 38 15.33 19.52 38.62
N VAL A 39 14.39 18.59 38.53
CA VAL A 39 12.95 18.90 38.53
C VAL A 39 12.53 19.50 39.89
N TRP A 40 11.63 20.49 39.86
CA TRP A 40 11.10 21.11 41.07
C TRP A 40 10.33 20.10 41.94
N GLU A 41 10.37 20.27 43.26
CA GLU A 41 9.75 19.32 44.22
C GLU A 41 8.23 19.21 44.11
N ASN A 42 7.58 20.19 43.47
CA ASN A 42 6.13 20.23 43.23
C ASN A 42 5.73 19.76 41.81
N ALA A 43 6.66 19.19 41.06
CA ALA A 43 6.42 18.56 39.76
C ALA A 43 6.80 17.07 39.83
N GLN A 44 6.15 16.24 39.01
CA GLN A 44 6.47 14.82 38.90
C GLN A 44 7.15 14.54 37.58
N ALA A 45 8.28 13.84 37.64
CA ALA A 45 9.04 13.45 36.46
C ALA A 45 8.88 11.95 36.15
N ILE A 46 8.66 11.64 34.87
CA ILE A 46 8.61 10.29 34.30
C ILE A 46 9.71 10.16 33.25
N VAL A 47 10.35 9.00 33.21
CA VAL A 47 11.37 8.68 32.21
C VAL A 47 10.75 7.76 31.17
N LEU A 48 10.82 8.10 29.89
CA LEU A 48 10.36 7.25 28.79
C LEU A 48 11.44 6.22 28.45
N ASP A 49 11.06 4.96 28.29
CA ASP A 49 11.91 3.86 27.86
C ASP A 49 12.20 4.02 26.35
N GLU A 50 13.48 4.02 25.98
CA GLU A 50 13.95 4.25 24.60
C GLU A 50 13.54 3.12 23.64
N LEU A 51 13.20 1.95 24.16
CA LEU A 51 12.86 0.76 23.35
C LEU A 51 11.36 0.52 23.19
N ALA A 52 10.52 1.34 23.80
CA ALA A 52 9.07 1.21 23.76
C ALA A 52 8.45 2.48 23.14
N ASP A 53 7.21 2.39 22.69
CA ASP A 53 6.50 3.53 22.12
C ASP A 53 6.37 4.63 23.18
N GLY A 54 6.96 5.80 22.90
CA GLY A 54 6.94 6.91 23.85
C GLY A 54 5.60 7.62 23.91
N ILE A 55 4.81 7.58 22.82
CA ILE A 55 3.46 8.13 22.77
C ILE A 55 2.55 7.27 23.64
N GLU A 56 2.62 5.94 23.51
CA GLU A 56 1.86 5.01 24.35
C GLU A 56 2.22 5.17 25.83
N GLN A 57 3.51 5.29 26.16
CA GLN A 57 3.98 5.49 27.55
C GLN A 57 3.46 6.80 28.17
N ILE A 58 3.43 7.89 27.42
CA ILE A 58 2.85 9.17 27.90
C ILE A 58 1.35 8.99 28.10
N THR A 59 0.68 8.36 27.14
CA THR A 59 -0.77 8.10 27.14
C THR A 59 -1.18 7.30 28.37
N GLU A 60 -0.49 6.21 28.71
CA GLU A 60 -0.79 5.38 29.88
C GLU A 60 -0.76 6.19 31.19
N VAL A 61 0.21 7.11 31.32
CA VAL A 61 0.34 7.98 32.49
C VAL A 61 -0.82 8.98 32.57
N LEU A 62 -1.18 9.60 31.44
CA LEU A 62 -2.24 10.61 31.39
C LEU A 62 -3.63 9.97 31.56
N GLN A 63 -3.88 8.82 30.95
CA GLN A 63 -5.09 8.03 31.16
C GLN A 63 -5.22 7.59 32.63
N THR A 64 -4.12 7.20 33.28
CA THR A 64 -4.14 6.91 34.72
C THR A 64 -4.59 8.11 35.54
N LEU A 65 -4.16 9.33 35.22
CA LEU A 65 -4.64 10.54 35.90
C LEU A 65 -6.13 10.79 35.65
N ASN A 66 -6.58 10.60 34.41
CA ASN A 66 -7.97 10.75 34.03
C ASN A 66 -8.89 9.77 34.80
N THR A 67 -8.52 8.49 34.90
CA THR A 67 -9.28 7.50 35.71
C THR A 67 -9.38 7.87 37.20
N LEU A 68 -8.45 8.68 37.70
CA LEU A 68 -8.43 9.17 39.08
C LEU A 68 -9.12 10.53 39.25
N GLY A 69 -9.66 11.11 38.17
CA GLY A 69 -10.28 12.45 38.17
C GLY A 69 -9.29 13.57 38.49
N GLN A 70 -8.01 13.40 38.14
CA GLN A 70 -6.95 14.38 38.36
C GLN A 70 -6.54 15.04 37.06
N THR A 71 -6.23 16.34 37.12
CA THR A 71 -5.72 17.13 35.99
C THR A 71 -4.46 17.89 36.38
N VAL A 72 -3.65 18.26 35.38
CA VAL A 72 -2.40 19.03 35.58
C VAL A 72 -2.46 20.41 34.90
N ASP A 73 -1.72 21.37 35.44
CA ASP A 73 -1.61 22.73 34.88
C ASP A 73 -0.61 22.77 33.69
N SER A 74 0.36 21.85 33.67
CA SER A 74 1.43 21.85 32.65
C SER A 74 2.06 20.48 32.44
N ILE A 75 2.43 20.21 31.19
CA ILE A 75 3.22 19.05 30.77
C ILE A 75 4.50 19.55 30.11
N HIS A 76 5.64 18.98 30.48
CA HIS A 76 6.93 19.28 29.86
C HIS A 76 7.46 17.98 29.22
N ILE A 77 7.75 18.00 27.93
CA ILE A 77 8.32 16.86 27.20
C ILE A 77 9.75 17.22 26.78
N ILE A 78 10.71 16.46 27.27
CA ILE A 78 12.13 16.62 26.97
C ILE A 78 12.58 15.40 26.19
N SER A 79 12.90 15.62 24.92
CA SER A 79 13.33 14.55 24.02
C SER A 79 14.25 15.08 22.92
N HIS A 80 14.65 14.22 21.99
CA HIS A 80 15.26 14.68 20.75
C HIS A 80 14.18 15.25 19.82
N GLY A 81 14.56 16.14 18.91
CA GLY A 81 13.63 16.72 17.94
C GLY A 81 14.34 17.36 16.77
N SER A 82 13.58 17.65 15.74
CA SER A 82 14.00 18.40 14.56
C SER A 82 12.85 19.32 14.12
N PRO A 83 13.02 20.21 13.13
CA PRO A 83 11.91 20.98 12.57
C PRO A 83 10.69 20.11 12.26
N GLY A 84 9.62 20.27 13.04
CA GLY A 84 8.37 19.54 12.85
C GLY A 84 8.32 18.14 13.44
N SER A 85 9.26 17.75 14.32
CA SER A 85 9.20 16.42 14.95
C SER A 85 9.86 16.31 16.34
N LEU A 86 9.44 15.28 17.07
CA LEU A 86 9.93 14.83 18.38
C LEU A 86 10.16 13.31 18.36
N GLN A 87 11.33 12.86 18.80
CA GLN A 87 11.54 11.44 19.12
C GLN A 87 10.94 11.15 20.49
N LEU A 88 10.07 10.16 20.63
CA LEU A 88 9.46 9.72 21.88
C LEU A 88 9.58 8.20 21.99
N GLY A 89 10.43 7.72 22.89
CA GLY A 89 10.76 6.29 22.97
C GLY A 89 11.34 5.82 21.64
N ASN A 90 10.83 4.73 21.07
CA ASN A 90 11.24 4.22 19.76
C ASN A 90 10.46 4.84 18.56
N VAL A 91 9.57 5.80 18.80
CA VAL A 91 8.70 6.43 17.78
C VAL A 91 9.09 7.89 17.52
N ILE A 92 8.86 8.39 16.31
CA ILE A 92 8.95 9.82 15.96
C ILE A 92 7.53 10.36 15.81
N LEU A 93 7.17 11.35 16.62
CA LEU A 93 5.97 12.17 16.40
C LEU A 93 6.35 13.37 15.53
N SER A 94 5.72 13.52 14.37
CA SER A 94 6.04 14.56 13.38
C SER A 94 4.79 15.15 12.75
N GLY A 95 4.94 16.17 11.90
CA GLY A 95 3.84 16.69 11.09
C GLY A 95 3.22 15.64 10.18
N ASP A 96 4.05 14.76 9.60
CA ASP A 96 3.65 13.81 8.56
C ASP A 96 2.84 12.62 9.12
N ASN A 97 2.96 12.34 10.41
CA ASN A 97 2.25 11.25 11.08
C ASN A 97 1.45 11.74 12.30
N LEU A 98 1.16 13.04 12.36
CA LEU A 98 0.35 13.61 13.44
C LEU A 98 -1.06 13.03 13.44
N ALA A 99 -1.61 12.81 12.23
CA ALA A 99 -2.93 12.20 11.99
C ALA A 99 -3.01 10.75 12.50
N GLN A 100 -1.98 9.94 12.23
CA GLN A 100 -1.89 8.56 12.74
C GLN A 100 -2.03 8.46 14.27
N TYR A 101 -1.62 9.49 15.01
CA TYR A 101 -1.71 9.54 16.48
C TYR A 101 -2.84 10.43 16.98
N HIS A 102 -3.76 10.88 16.11
CA HIS A 102 -4.80 11.86 16.41
C HIS A 102 -5.62 11.48 17.65
N SER A 103 -6.23 10.29 17.64
CA SER A 103 -7.05 9.77 18.75
C SER A 103 -6.28 9.67 20.08
N VAL A 104 -5.05 9.16 20.02
CA VAL A 104 -4.18 8.98 21.19
C VAL A 104 -3.76 10.33 21.76
N LEU A 105 -3.36 11.27 20.93
CA LEU A 105 -2.94 12.62 21.35
C LEU A 105 -4.12 13.41 21.90
N GLN A 106 -5.29 13.36 21.25
CA GLN A 106 -6.49 14.05 21.74
C GLN A 106 -6.86 13.60 23.16
N SER A 107 -6.64 12.32 23.51
CA SER A 107 -6.85 11.81 24.88
C SER A 107 -5.97 12.50 25.94
N TRP A 108 -4.82 13.07 25.55
CA TRP A 108 -3.93 13.78 26.48
C TRP A 108 -4.56 15.08 26.99
N SER A 109 -5.44 15.70 26.20
CA SER A 109 -6.14 16.95 26.55
C SER A 109 -6.97 16.78 27.84
N GLN A 110 -7.57 15.60 28.05
CA GLN A 110 -8.42 15.32 29.21
C GLN A 110 -7.65 15.31 30.54
N ALA A 111 -6.34 15.06 30.49
CA ALA A 111 -5.47 15.08 31.66
C ALA A 111 -4.92 16.48 31.99
N VAL A 112 -5.17 17.48 31.12
CA VAL A 112 -4.70 18.86 31.27
C VAL A 112 -5.88 19.78 31.54
N ILE A 113 -5.74 20.76 32.45
CA ILE A 113 -6.84 21.70 32.72
C ILE A 113 -7.21 22.52 31.46
N PRO A 114 -8.43 23.08 31.34
CA PRO A 114 -8.89 23.89 30.19
C PRO A 114 -8.09 25.16 29.84
N GLN A 115 -6.91 25.38 30.44
CA GLN A 115 -5.92 26.42 30.11
C GLN A 115 -4.47 25.96 30.35
N GLY A 116 -4.26 24.64 30.41
CA GLY A 116 -2.94 24.09 30.69
C GLY A 116 -1.99 24.26 29.51
N ASN A 117 -0.72 24.05 29.79
CA ASN A 117 0.35 24.36 28.84
C ASN A 117 1.20 23.12 28.58
N LEU A 118 1.53 22.88 27.32
CA LEU A 118 2.50 21.87 26.92
C LEU A 118 3.80 22.55 26.50
N PHE A 119 4.93 22.02 26.97
CA PHE A 119 6.25 22.56 26.69
C PHE A 119 7.11 21.50 26.00
N LEU A 120 7.57 21.79 24.79
CA LEU A 120 8.30 20.85 23.94
C LEU A 120 9.79 21.23 23.83
N TYR A 121 10.66 20.45 24.48
CA TYR A 121 12.10 20.69 24.60
C TYR A 121 12.93 19.80 23.67
N GLY A 122 12.49 19.58 22.43
CA GLY A 122 13.30 18.99 21.35
C GLY A 122 14.22 20.02 20.70
N CYS A 123 15.14 19.65 19.81
CA CYS A 123 15.92 20.65 19.06
C CYS A 123 15.08 21.20 17.89
N GLN A 124 14.95 22.52 17.78
CA GLN A 124 14.34 23.19 16.62
C GLN A 124 12.91 22.75 16.27
N VAL A 125 12.14 22.25 17.23
CA VAL A 125 10.82 21.62 16.99
C VAL A 125 9.87 22.55 16.22
N ALA A 126 9.92 23.84 16.54
CA ALA A 126 9.12 24.89 15.91
C ALA A 126 9.91 25.77 14.91
N ALA A 127 11.11 25.37 14.50
CA ALA A 127 11.87 26.12 13.52
C ALA A 127 11.36 25.83 12.10
N GLY A 128 11.32 26.84 11.22
CA GLY A 128 10.90 26.66 9.83
C GLY A 128 9.50 26.02 9.72
N ILE A 129 9.41 24.91 8.97
CA ILE A 129 8.18 24.12 8.80
C ILE A 129 7.62 23.59 10.12
N GLY A 130 8.46 23.44 11.15
CA GLY A 130 8.04 22.93 12.45
C GLY A 130 7.09 23.85 13.21
N ALA A 131 7.04 25.15 12.86
CA ALA A 131 6.07 26.07 13.45
C ALA A 131 4.61 25.64 13.15
N GLU A 132 4.38 25.00 12.01
CA GLU A 132 3.08 24.48 11.59
C GLU A 132 2.73 23.20 12.34
N PHE A 133 3.66 22.25 12.41
CA PHE A 133 3.55 21.07 13.29
C PHE A 133 3.13 21.44 14.72
N VAL A 134 3.77 22.45 15.32
CA VAL A 134 3.45 22.86 16.70
C VAL A 134 2.08 23.55 16.80
N LYS A 135 1.61 24.24 15.75
CA LYS A 135 0.24 24.79 15.71
C LYS A 135 -0.77 23.66 15.61
N ASN A 136 -0.55 22.69 14.72
CA ASN A 136 -1.47 21.57 14.51
C ASN A 136 -1.54 20.70 15.76
N LEU A 137 -0.39 20.39 16.38
CA LEU A 137 -0.35 19.69 17.67
C LEU A 137 -1.04 20.50 18.79
N SER A 138 -0.93 21.83 18.79
CA SER A 138 -1.63 22.69 19.76
C SER A 138 -3.13 22.72 19.56
N HIS A 139 -3.57 22.68 18.30
CA HIS A 139 -4.97 22.62 17.91
C HIS A 139 -5.57 21.27 18.33
N LEU A 140 -4.91 20.17 17.91
CA LEU A 140 -5.25 18.80 18.26
C LEU A 140 -5.42 18.58 19.77
N LEU A 141 -4.44 19.04 20.55
CA LEU A 141 -4.48 18.85 22.00
C LEU A 141 -5.41 19.83 22.72
N GLY A 142 -5.91 20.88 22.06
CA GLY A 142 -6.68 21.95 22.70
C GLY A 142 -5.91 22.70 23.81
N VAL A 143 -4.57 22.59 23.85
CA VAL A 143 -3.71 23.24 24.86
C VAL A 143 -2.73 24.19 24.21
N LYS A 144 -2.29 25.20 24.97
CA LYS A 144 -1.26 26.13 24.48
C LYS A 144 0.10 25.46 24.53
N ILE A 145 0.85 25.55 23.44
CA ILE A 145 2.18 24.96 23.32
C ILE A 145 3.24 26.05 23.31
N ALA A 146 4.32 25.83 24.08
CA ALA A 146 5.60 26.50 23.89
C ALA A 146 6.62 25.49 23.36
N ALA A 147 7.31 25.83 22.28
CA ALA A 147 8.28 24.94 21.65
C ALA A 147 9.58 25.66 21.27
N SER A 148 10.65 24.89 21.17
CA SER A 148 11.97 25.39 20.80
C SER A 148 12.02 25.80 19.33
N VAL A 149 12.63 26.95 19.04
CA VAL A 149 12.92 27.39 17.66
C VAL A 149 14.41 27.26 17.32
N ASP A 150 15.19 26.81 18.29
CA ASP A 150 16.64 26.69 18.23
C ASP A 150 17.02 25.38 18.93
N ILE A 151 18.31 25.10 18.96
CA ILE A 151 18.88 23.98 19.70
C ILE A 151 18.52 24.09 21.18
N THR A 152 17.87 23.05 21.72
CA THR A 152 17.58 22.99 23.16
C THR A 152 18.78 22.47 23.93
N GLY A 153 19.33 23.24 24.87
CA GLY A 153 20.43 22.79 25.72
C GLY A 153 21.34 23.89 26.27
N ASN A 154 22.61 23.55 26.47
CA ASN A 154 23.58 24.40 27.16
C ASN A 154 24.00 25.63 26.34
N SER A 155 23.90 26.82 26.91
CA SER A 155 24.28 28.09 26.27
C SER A 155 25.77 28.27 25.99
N GLU A 156 26.65 27.63 26.75
CA GLU A 156 28.08 27.57 26.42
C GLU A 156 28.36 26.68 25.21
N ARG A 157 27.41 25.82 24.81
CA ARG A 157 27.49 24.90 23.66
C ARG A 157 26.55 25.27 22.51
N GLY A 158 26.00 26.49 22.54
CA GLY A 158 25.15 27.02 21.46
C GLY A 158 23.68 26.61 21.52
N GLY A 159 23.25 25.87 22.55
CA GLY A 159 21.83 25.62 22.82
C GLY A 159 21.24 26.65 23.76
N ASN A 160 19.93 26.70 23.89
CA ASN A 160 19.25 27.47 24.95
C ASN A 160 18.06 26.67 25.47
N TRP A 161 17.39 27.16 26.51
CA TRP A 161 16.16 26.52 27.02
C TRP A 161 14.93 27.40 26.77
N ASP A 162 15.07 28.35 25.85
CA ASP A 162 14.04 29.31 25.51
C ASP A 162 13.11 28.70 24.47
N LEU A 163 11.85 28.56 24.84
CA LEU A 163 10.79 28.12 23.95
C LEU A 163 10.22 29.34 23.23
N GLY A 164 10.93 29.71 22.16
CA GLY A 164 10.72 30.93 21.38
C GLY A 164 9.44 30.93 20.55
N PHE A 165 8.88 29.75 20.25
CA PHE A 165 7.58 29.64 19.57
C PHE A 165 6.47 29.37 20.58
N ARG A 166 5.33 30.04 20.40
CA ARG A 166 4.17 29.91 21.29
C ARG A 166 2.88 30.02 20.49
N THR A 167 1.92 29.15 20.79
CA THR A 167 0.56 29.20 20.21
C THR A 167 -0.42 30.05 21.04
N GLY A 168 0.04 30.61 22.18
CA GLY A 168 -0.74 31.53 23.00
C GLY A 168 0.05 32.12 24.18
N GLU A 169 -0.63 32.84 25.08
CA GLU A 169 -0.01 33.31 26.33
C GLU A 169 0.28 32.13 27.26
N ILE A 170 1.57 31.90 27.51
CA ILE A 170 2.10 30.85 28.40
C ILE A 170 2.53 31.49 29.72
N THR A 171 1.93 31.06 30.83
CA THR A 171 2.15 31.64 32.17
C THR A 171 2.85 30.70 33.15
N ALA A 172 3.14 29.45 32.77
CA ALA A 172 3.77 28.46 33.65
C ALA A 172 5.32 28.57 33.68
N PRO A 173 5.96 28.37 34.85
CA PRO A 173 7.41 28.43 35.00
C PRO A 173 8.11 27.19 34.44
N LEU A 174 9.42 27.29 34.16
CA LEU A 174 10.25 26.14 33.78
C LEU A 174 10.18 25.03 34.84
N ALA A 175 10.09 23.77 34.38
CA ALA A 175 10.02 22.60 35.24
C ALA A 175 11.32 22.29 36.00
N PHE A 176 12.42 22.96 35.67
CA PHE A 176 13.75 22.67 36.20
C PHE A 176 14.32 23.83 37.03
N LYS A 177 15.12 23.47 38.05
CA LYS A 177 15.97 24.37 38.81
C LYS A 177 17.05 24.97 37.88
N PRO A 178 17.38 26.27 37.99
CA PRO A 178 18.39 26.91 37.14
C PRO A 178 19.75 26.21 37.12
N GLU A 179 20.15 25.59 38.23
CA GLU A 179 21.43 24.89 38.34
C GLU A 179 21.48 23.62 37.46
N ALA A 180 20.35 22.93 37.25
CA ALA A 180 20.27 21.74 36.41
C ALA A 180 20.33 22.08 34.91
N ILE A 181 19.69 23.19 34.54
CA ILE A 181 19.71 23.76 33.18
C ILE A 181 21.16 24.14 32.78
N ILE A 182 21.88 24.83 33.67
CA ILE A 182 23.28 25.23 33.45
C ILE A 182 24.20 24.00 33.32
N ALA A 183 23.89 22.92 34.04
CA ALA A 183 24.70 21.71 34.07
C ALA A 183 24.39 20.70 32.93
N TYR A 184 23.39 20.95 32.09
CA TYR A 184 23.02 20.04 30.99
C TYR A 184 24.04 20.09 29.82
N GLU A 185 24.13 19.03 28.99
CA GLU A 185 25.24 18.85 28.04
C GLU A 185 24.88 18.43 26.57
N GLY A 186 23.62 18.25 26.17
CA GLY A 186 23.19 17.71 24.83
C GLY A 186 22.71 18.75 23.78
N VAL A 187 22.87 18.46 22.47
CA VAL A 187 22.47 19.26 21.25
C VAL A 187 22.42 18.34 19.98
N LEU A 188 21.38 18.41 19.11
CA LEU A 188 21.30 17.85 17.72
C LEU A 188 21.39 18.96 16.66
N ALA A 189 22.13 18.76 15.56
CA ALA A 189 22.41 19.77 14.52
C ALA A 189 22.17 19.24 13.09
N ILE A 190 21.76 20.12 12.16
CA ILE A 190 21.81 19.87 10.70
C ILE A 190 23.15 20.36 10.17
N LEU A 191 23.85 19.52 9.41
CA LEU A 191 25.11 19.87 8.76
C LEU A 191 24.95 19.84 7.25
N THR A 192 25.50 20.85 6.56
CA THR A 192 25.43 20.93 5.10
C THR A 192 26.80 20.66 4.47
N VAL A 193 26.84 19.71 3.53
CA VAL A 193 27.97 19.50 2.63
C VAL A 193 27.91 20.56 1.53
N THR A 194 28.93 21.41 1.44
CA THR A 194 28.93 22.61 0.58
C THR A 194 29.90 22.52 -0.58
N ASN A 195 30.71 21.45 -0.66
CA ASN A 195 31.63 21.25 -1.76
C ASN A 195 31.95 19.76 -1.99
N ALA A 196 32.36 19.44 -3.21
CA ALA A 196 32.66 18.07 -3.65
C ALA A 196 34.07 17.57 -3.26
N ASN A 197 34.79 18.28 -2.39
CA ASN A 197 36.11 17.83 -1.96
C ASN A 197 35.98 16.62 -1.04
N ASP A 198 36.92 15.68 -1.13
CA ASP A 198 37.00 14.50 -0.25
C ASP A 198 37.25 14.86 1.23
N SER A 199 37.93 15.98 1.51
CA SER A 199 38.25 16.40 2.87
C SER A 199 38.36 17.93 3.00
N GLY A 200 38.43 18.40 4.24
CA GLY A 200 38.49 19.83 4.56
C GLY A 200 37.11 20.42 4.85
N ALA A 201 37.08 21.71 5.20
CA ALA A 201 35.84 22.38 5.58
C ALA A 201 34.78 22.29 4.46
N GLY A 202 33.55 21.96 4.84
CA GLY A 202 32.42 21.81 3.92
C GLY A 202 32.35 20.50 3.13
N SER A 203 33.34 19.59 3.27
CA SER A 203 33.28 18.24 2.68
C SER A 203 32.35 17.30 3.47
N LEU A 204 31.86 16.25 2.81
CA LEU A 204 31.09 15.18 3.45
C LEU A 204 31.86 14.52 4.60
N ARG A 205 33.15 14.24 4.40
CA ARG A 205 34.02 13.67 5.44
C ARG A 205 34.10 14.58 6.66
N ASN A 206 34.22 15.89 6.46
CA ASN A 206 34.23 16.83 7.56
C ASN A 206 32.86 16.88 8.25
N ALA A 207 31.76 16.89 7.51
CA ALA A 207 30.40 16.85 8.07
C ALA A 207 30.21 15.62 8.95
N ILE A 208 30.55 14.41 8.49
CA ILE A 208 30.46 13.17 9.28
C ILE A 208 31.34 13.24 10.54
N ALA A 209 32.54 13.84 10.43
CA ALA A 209 33.45 13.97 11.55
C ALA A 209 32.93 14.95 12.63
N THR A 210 32.29 16.05 12.21
CA THR A 210 31.74 17.07 13.12
C THR A 210 30.37 16.71 13.68
N ALA A 211 29.60 15.90 12.95
CA ALA A 211 28.27 15.45 13.34
C ALA A 211 28.30 14.70 14.67
N GLN A 212 27.30 14.95 15.50
CA GLN A 212 26.94 14.18 16.69
C GLN A 212 25.95 13.07 16.33
N ALA A 213 25.72 12.13 17.24
CA ALA A 213 24.73 11.08 17.03
C ALA A 213 23.32 11.72 16.96
N GLY A 214 22.52 11.33 15.97
CA GLY A 214 21.19 11.86 15.66
C GLY A 214 21.19 13.04 14.66
N ASP A 215 22.36 13.54 14.27
CA ASP A 215 22.44 14.64 13.30
C ASP A 215 22.05 14.21 11.89
N THR A 216 21.52 15.16 11.11
CA THR A 216 21.25 14.99 9.68
C THR A 216 22.28 15.74 8.84
N ILE A 217 22.80 15.07 7.82
CA ILE A 217 23.75 15.64 6.86
C ILE A 217 23.04 15.81 5.51
N LEU A 218 22.86 17.07 5.09
CA LEU A 218 22.30 17.44 3.80
C LEU A 218 23.39 17.84 2.81
N PHE A 219 23.09 17.76 1.53
CA PHE A 219 23.94 18.31 0.47
C PHE A 219 23.38 19.65 -0.01
N ASP A 220 24.28 20.62 -0.21
CA ASP A 220 23.94 21.89 -0.82
C ASP A 220 23.45 21.64 -2.27
N PRO A 221 22.37 22.28 -2.73
CA PRO A 221 21.80 22.03 -4.07
C PRO A 221 22.78 22.25 -5.21
N THR A 222 23.83 23.06 -5.00
CA THR A 222 24.89 23.27 -5.99
C THR A 222 25.68 21.99 -6.29
N LEU A 223 25.57 20.95 -5.46
CA LEU A 223 26.20 19.64 -5.66
C LEU A 223 25.39 18.67 -6.51
N ALA A 224 24.22 19.06 -7.01
CA ALA A 224 23.45 18.25 -7.94
C ALA A 224 24.30 17.77 -9.12
N ASN A 225 24.20 16.48 -9.46
CA ASN A 225 25.00 15.80 -10.49
C ASN A 225 26.53 15.87 -10.31
N GLN A 226 27.04 16.31 -9.16
CA GLN A 226 28.48 16.31 -8.90
C GLN A 226 28.95 15.00 -8.26
N THR A 227 30.22 14.66 -8.48
CA THR A 227 30.86 13.48 -7.89
C THR A 227 31.86 13.87 -6.80
N ILE A 228 31.62 13.41 -5.58
CA ILE A 228 32.59 13.41 -4.48
C ILE A 228 33.48 12.17 -4.63
N THR A 229 34.73 12.38 -5.05
CA THR A 229 35.68 11.28 -5.29
C THR A 229 36.57 11.06 -4.07
N LEU A 230 36.48 9.89 -3.44
CA LEU A 230 37.27 9.56 -2.25
C LEU A 230 38.72 9.26 -2.62
N THR A 231 39.65 9.97 -1.98
CA THR A 231 41.11 9.82 -2.16
C THR A 231 41.84 9.55 -0.84
N SER A 232 41.18 9.77 0.29
CA SER A 232 41.73 9.73 1.65
C SER A 232 41.19 8.54 2.46
N GLY A 233 40.78 7.47 1.79
CA GLY A 233 40.14 6.30 2.40
C GLY A 233 38.62 6.36 2.41
N GLN A 234 38.00 5.34 3.00
CA GLN A 234 36.54 5.24 3.18
C GLN A 234 35.98 6.33 4.12
N LEU A 235 34.67 6.54 4.10
CA LEU A 235 33.93 7.38 5.05
C LEU A 235 33.45 6.51 6.22
N SER A 236 33.95 6.78 7.42
CA SER A 236 33.57 6.03 8.63
C SER A 236 32.40 6.70 9.34
N VAL A 237 31.30 5.96 9.48
CA VAL A 237 30.13 6.36 10.26
C VAL A 237 30.09 5.50 11.51
N ASN A 238 30.09 6.11 12.69
CA ASN A 238 30.20 5.41 13.96
C ASN A 238 29.23 5.91 15.04
N LYS A 239 28.13 6.48 14.58
CA LYS A 239 27.12 7.17 15.37
C LYS A 239 25.84 7.22 14.52
N ASN A 240 24.69 7.36 15.16
CA ASN A 240 23.42 7.42 14.45
C ASN A 240 23.40 8.66 13.57
N LEU A 241 23.08 8.52 12.28
CA LEU A 241 23.07 9.64 11.32
C LEU A 241 22.05 9.41 10.21
N ILE A 242 21.55 10.51 9.67
CA ILE A 242 20.88 10.54 8.38
C ILE A 242 21.80 11.25 7.38
N ILE A 243 22.06 10.64 6.22
CA ILE A 243 22.82 11.23 5.12
C ILE A 243 21.90 11.32 3.91
N ASP A 244 21.44 12.53 3.60
CA ASP A 244 20.34 12.75 2.67
C ASP A 244 20.75 13.66 1.51
N GLY A 245 20.81 13.05 0.32
CA GLY A 245 21.14 13.66 -0.96
C GLY A 245 19.96 14.27 -1.73
N THR A 246 18.72 14.17 -1.23
CA THR A 246 17.51 14.65 -1.92
C THR A 246 17.59 16.12 -2.33
N ASN A 247 18.21 16.97 -1.50
CA ASN A 247 18.40 18.39 -1.78
C ASN A 247 19.46 18.67 -2.87
N ALA A 248 20.21 17.66 -3.32
CA ALA A 248 21.17 17.75 -4.43
C ALA A 248 21.02 16.55 -5.40
N PRO A 249 19.96 16.54 -6.23
CA PRO A 249 19.64 15.39 -7.09
C PRO A 249 20.82 14.93 -7.96
N GLY A 250 21.03 13.61 -8.02
CA GLY A 250 22.12 13.00 -8.79
C GLY A 250 23.52 13.14 -8.16
N VAL A 251 23.64 13.62 -6.91
CA VAL A 251 24.93 13.63 -6.21
C VAL A 251 25.51 12.22 -6.11
N THR A 252 26.79 12.09 -6.44
CA THR A 252 27.48 10.80 -6.50
C THR A 252 28.65 10.76 -5.52
N ILE A 253 28.75 9.70 -4.72
CA ILE A 253 29.89 9.42 -3.86
C ILE A 253 30.66 8.25 -4.45
N SER A 254 31.90 8.49 -4.86
CA SER A 254 32.72 7.48 -5.54
C SER A 254 33.91 7.00 -4.72
N GLY A 255 34.05 5.68 -4.58
CA GLY A 255 35.23 5.02 -4.00
C GLY A 255 36.47 5.07 -4.91
N ASN A 256 36.33 5.60 -6.13
CA ASN A 256 37.42 5.80 -7.10
C ASN A 256 38.18 4.53 -7.47
N ASN A 257 37.51 3.37 -7.48
CA ASN A 257 38.11 2.05 -7.72
C ASN A 257 39.30 1.74 -6.78
N ALA A 258 39.33 2.35 -5.60
CA ALA A 258 40.47 2.24 -4.68
C ALA A 258 40.04 2.10 -3.21
N ASN A 259 38.87 2.62 -2.86
CA ASN A 259 38.38 2.66 -1.49
C ASN A 259 36.97 2.09 -1.42
N ARG A 260 36.62 1.47 -0.28
CA ARG A 260 35.23 1.36 0.15
C ARG A 260 34.62 2.75 0.24
N VAL A 261 33.32 2.90 -0.03
CA VAL A 261 32.65 4.20 0.11
C VAL A 261 32.32 4.49 1.57
N PHE A 262 31.44 3.71 2.20
CA PHE A 262 31.02 3.88 3.60
C PHE A 262 31.32 2.65 4.45
N ASP A 263 31.79 2.87 5.68
CA ASP A 263 31.93 1.84 6.70
C ASP A 263 31.17 2.27 7.96
N VAL A 264 30.05 1.62 8.20
CA VAL A 264 29.18 1.82 9.37
C VAL A 264 29.67 0.89 10.47
N THR A 265 30.24 1.47 11.51
CA THR A 265 30.90 0.76 12.61
C THR A 265 30.21 1.05 13.93
N ARG A 266 30.18 0.09 14.83
CA ARG A 266 29.69 0.34 16.20
C ARG A 266 30.54 1.39 16.91
N THR A 267 29.97 2.03 17.92
CA THR A 267 30.73 2.94 18.79
C THR A 267 31.85 2.19 19.53
N THR A 268 32.81 2.91 20.13
CA THR A 268 33.89 2.30 20.94
C THR A 268 33.38 1.49 22.14
N ASN A 269 32.10 1.63 22.49
CA ASN A 269 31.43 0.93 23.59
C ASN A 269 30.50 -0.20 23.11
N PHE A 270 30.57 -0.60 21.83
CA PHE A 270 29.73 -1.66 21.25
C PHE A 270 28.23 -1.35 21.24
N VAL A 271 27.85 -0.07 21.27
CA VAL A 271 26.47 0.37 21.07
C VAL A 271 26.12 0.23 19.58
N PRO A 272 24.97 -0.37 19.24
CA PRO A 272 24.39 -0.33 17.90
C PRO A 272 24.39 1.06 17.29
N VAL A 273 24.40 1.10 15.96
CA VAL A 273 24.34 2.35 15.20
C VAL A 273 23.27 2.21 14.14
N ASP A 274 22.43 3.24 14.05
CA ASP A 274 21.33 3.35 13.10
C ASP A 274 21.65 4.41 12.06
N VAL A 275 21.72 4.03 10.79
CA VAL A 275 22.10 4.95 9.70
C VAL A 275 21.10 4.85 8.56
N THR A 276 20.66 6.02 8.10
CA THR A 276 19.84 6.15 6.90
C THR A 276 20.61 6.86 5.79
N PHE A 277 20.56 6.31 4.58
CA PHE A 277 21.03 6.96 3.35
C PHE A 277 19.86 7.19 2.40
N ARG A 278 19.72 8.42 1.90
CA ARG A 278 18.64 8.78 0.97
C ARG A 278 19.14 9.53 -0.26
N GLY A 279 18.57 9.25 -1.43
CA GLY A 279 18.64 10.12 -2.62
C GLY A 279 20.04 10.40 -3.18
N LEU A 280 20.93 9.40 -3.24
CA LEU A 280 22.29 9.56 -3.75
C LEU A 280 22.80 8.33 -4.53
N THR A 281 23.87 8.52 -5.30
CA THR A 281 24.55 7.43 -6.01
C THR A 281 25.84 7.02 -5.30
N ILE A 282 26.05 5.71 -5.09
CA ILE A 282 27.26 5.11 -4.51
C ILE A 282 27.95 4.26 -5.58
N THR A 283 29.15 4.66 -5.99
CA THR A 283 29.79 4.02 -7.15
C THR A 283 31.28 3.76 -7.04
N ASN A 284 31.75 2.74 -7.76
CA ASN A 284 33.17 2.40 -7.90
C ASN A 284 33.87 2.22 -6.54
N GLY A 285 33.12 1.76 -5.54
CA GLY A 285 33.68 1.24 -4.29
C GLY A 285 34.59 0.06 -4.61
N LYS A 286 35.73 -0.07 -3.93
CA LYS A 286 36.62 -1.23 -4.08
C LYS A 286 37.25 -1.66 -2.77
N THR A 287 37.18 -2.95 -2.47
CA THR A 287 37.91 -3.57 -1.37
C THR A 287 38.79 -4.72 -1.87
N THR A 288 39.92 -4.96 -1.20
CA THR A 288 40.85 -6.04 -1.57
C THR A 288 41.36 -6.84 -0.37
N ALA A 289 40.81 -6.57 0.83
CA ALA A 289 41.22 -7.24 2.05
C ALA A 289 40.62 -8.65 2.11
N ALA A 290 41.27 -9.55 2.87
CA ALA A 290 40.73 -10.87 3.13
C ALA A 290 39.70 -10.83 4.27
N GLY A 291 38.71 -11.73 4.24
CA GLY A 291 37.67 -11.81 5.27
C GLY A 291 36.67 -10.64 5.19
N GLU A 292 35.93 -10.40 6.26
CA GLU A 292 34.87 -9.38 6.33
C GLU A 292 35.38 -7.94 6.12
N GLU A 293 36.67 -7.68 6.33
CA GLU A 293 37.30 -6.41 5.96
C GLU A 293 37.31 -6.17 4.44
N GLY A 294 37.14 -7.24 3.65
CA GLY A 294 36.96 -7.19 2.20
C GLY A 294 35.51 -7.08 1.75
N ALA A 295 34.53 -7.02 2.64
CA ALA A 295 33.12 -6.98 2.26
C ALA A 295 32.60 -5.53 2.07
N GLY A 296 31.44 -5.36 1.44
CA GLY A 296 30.72 -4.09 1.42
C GLY A 296 31.52 -2.98 0.74
N ALA A 297 31.69 -3.03 -0.59
CA ALA A 297 32.50 -2.04 -1.28
C ALA A 297 31.79 -0.68 -1.41
N GLY A 298 30.47 -0.69 -1.58
CA GLY A 298 29.62 0.48 -1.35
C GLY A 298 29.51 0.78 0.14
N ILE A 299 28.70 0.01 0.85
CA ILE A 299 28.45 0.14 2.29
C ILE A 299 28.80 -1.18 2.98
N ARG A 300 29.60 -1.11 4.04
CA ARG A 300 29.73 -2.21 5.01
C ARG A 300 29.11 -1.79 6.34
N THR A 301 28.38 -2.70 6.97
CA THR A 301 27.91 -2.54 8.35
C THR A 301 28.56 -3.55 9.30
N ASP A 302 28.81 -3.12 10.54
CA ASP A 302 29.29 -3.97 11.63
C ASP A 302 28.11 -4.72 12.30
N THR A 303 28.42 -5.56 13.26
CA THR A 303 27.47 -6.34 14.06
C THR A 303 26.45 -5.46 14.81
N ARG A 304 25.18 -5.85 14.82
CA ARG A 304 24.07 -5.17 15.51
C ARG A 304 23.93 -3.71 15.09
N THR A 305 23.84 -3.48 13.79
CA THR A 305 23.59 -2.17 13.19
C THR A 305 22.25 -2.17 12.48
N SER A 306 21.63 -1.01 12.37
CA SER A 306 20.46 -0.80 11.51
C SER A 306 20.87 0.07 10.32
N LEU A 307 20.51 -0.38 9.12
CA LEU A 307 20.78 0.31 7.87
C LEU A 307 19.49 0.45 7.07
N THR A 308 19.12 1.69 6.78
CA THR A 308 18.08 2.01 5.81
C THR A 308 18.70 2.68 4.59
N VAL A 309 18.39 2.17 3.40
CA VAL A 309 18.72 2.81 2.13
C VAL A 309 17.44 3.04 1.34
N GLU A 310 17.24 4.29 0.91
CA GLU A 310 16.01 4.73 0.25
C GLU A 310 16.37 5.58 -0.97
N ASN A 311 15.83 5.24 -2.14
CA ASN A 311 16.12 5.99 -3.37
C ASN A 311 17.64 6.08 -3.66
N ILE A 312 18.37 4.99 -3.44
CA ILE A 312 19.82 4.91 -3.66
C ILE A 312 20.14 4.12 -4.92
N THR A 313 21.14 4.59 -5.67
CA THR A 313 21.72 3.83 -6.80
C THR A 313 23.14 3.35 -6.48
N PHE A 314 23.37 2.04 -6.51
CA PHE A 314 24.68 1.39 -6.34
C PHE A 314 25.24 0.92 -7.69
N ILE A 315 26.36 1.49 -8.12
CA ILE A 315 26.92 1.21 -9.46
C ILE A 315 28.36 0.73 -9.38
N ASN A 316 28.66 -0.43 -9.97
CA ASN A 316 30.02 -0.94 -10.19
C ASN A 316 30.88 -1.01 -8.90
N ASN A 317 30.28 -1.37 -7.77
CA ASN A 317 31.04 -1.56 -6.53
C ASN A 317 31.61 -2.99 -6.47
N ASP A 318 32.91 -3.12 -6.15
CA ASP A 318 33.69 -4.35 -6.26
C ASP A 318 34.26 -4.77 -4.89
N ALA A 319 33.60 -5.74 -4.26
CA ALA A 319 33.94 -6.28 -2.96
C ALA A 319 34.67 -7.62 -3.04
N SER A 320 35.81 -7.73 -2.34
CA SER A 320 36.61 -8.95 -2.31
C SER A 320 36.10 -10.05 -1.36
N TYR A 321 34.98 -9.88 -0.66
CA TYR A 321 34.40 -10.93 0.21
C TYR A 321 32.92 -11.21 -0.08
N GLY A 322 32.17 -10.19 -0.51
CA GLY A 322 30.74 -10.23 -0.77
C GLY A 322 30.10 -8.87 -0.51
N GLY A 323 28.88 -8.68 -1.01
CA GLY A 323 28.13 -7.43 -0.89
C GLY A 323 28.82 -6.31 -1.65
N GLY A 324 28.90 -6.40 -2.98
CA GLY A 324 29.49 -5.34 -3.80
C GLY A 324 28.88 -3.98 -3.45
N GLY A 325 27.55 -3.91 -3.46
CA GLY A 325 26.79 -2.77 -2.93
C GLY A 325 26.82 -2.71 -1.41
N ILE A 326 26.15 -3.66 -0.74
CA ILE A 326 25.92 -3.66 0.71
C ILE A 326 26.39 -4.97 1.34
N PHE A 327 27.11 -4.86 2.46
CA PHE A 327 27.33 -5.97 3.37
C PHE A 327 26.72 -5.69 4.74
N GLY A 328 25.74 -6.52 5.14
CA GLY A 328 25.10 -6.50 6.45
C GLY A 328 25.84 -7.36 7.47
N GLY A 329 26.22 -6.78 8.61
CA GLY A 329 26.88 -7.47 9.72
C GLY A 329 25.99 -8.50 10.44
N TYR A 330 26.57 -9.21 11.43
CA TYR A 330 25.82 -10.17 12.25
C TYR A 330 24.73 -9.45 13.07
N GLN A 331 23.53 -10.01 13.16
CA GLN A 331 22.40 -9.38 13.86
C GLN A 331 22.08 -7.97 13.39
N SER A 332 22.23 -7.70 12.09
CA SER A 332 21.89 -6.41 11.51
C SER A 332 20.42 -6.35 11.09
N GLN A 333 19.88 -5.15 11.03
CA GLN A 333 18.58 -4.88 10.43
C GLN A 333 18.83 -4.06 9.16
N ASN A 334 18.33 -4.52 8.03
CA ASN A 334 18.63 -3.90 6.74
C ASN A 334 17.35 -3.70 5.96
N THR A 335 17.09 -2.46 5.55
CA THR A 335 15.91 -2.07 4.79
C THR A 335 16.36 -1.38 3.51
N VAL A 336 15.88 -1.86 2.36
CA VAL A 336 16.20 -1.37 1.03
C VAL A 336 14.91 -1.01 0.32
N LEU A 337 14.71 0.27 0.04
CA LEU A 337 13.49 0.80 -0.57
C LEU A 337 13.84 1.56 -1.84
N ASN A 338 13.05 1.36 -2.90
CA ASN A 338 13.13 2.17 -4.12
C ASN A 338 14.55 2.31 -4.68
N SER A 339 15.36 1.26 -4.60
CA SER A 339 16.81 1.35 -4.82
C SER A 339 17.27 0.49 -5.99
N ARG A 340 18.35 0.93 -6.64
CA ARG A 340 18.89 0.28 -7.84
C ARG A 340 20.32 -0.23 -7.61
N PHE A 341 20.59 -1.47 -7.99
CA PHE A 341 21.91 -2.11 -7.90
C PHE A 341 22.34 -2.58 -9.29
N GLU A 342 23.35 -1.92 -9.85
CA GLU A 342 23.80 -2.17 -11.22
C GLU A 342 25.29 -2.54 -11.28
N GLY A 343 25.59 -3.70 -11.86
CA GLY A 343 26.96 -4.11 -12.16
C GLY A 343 27.85 -4.31 -10.93
N ASN A 344 27.27 -4.51 -9.76
CA ASN A 344 28.04 -4.72 -8.53
C ASN A 344 28.65 -6.13 -8.52
N LEU A 345 29.83 -6.22 -7.92
CA LEU A 345 30.66 -7.40 -7.92
C LEU A 345 31.02 -7.78 -6.48
N GLY A 346 30.68 -9.00 -6.08
CA GLY A 346 30.97 -9.54 -4.75
C GLY A 346 31.83 -10.80 -4.83
N ILE A 347 33.05 -10.69 -5.37
CA ILE A 347 33.91 -11.84 -5.68
C ILE A 347 35.33 -11.64 -5.09
N ALA A 348 35.70 -12.42 -4.07
CA ALA A 348 37.08 -12.91 -3.83
C ALA A 348 37.25 -13.60 -2.45
N GLY A 349 36.41 -14.58 -2.13
CA GLY A 349 36.63 -15.47 -0.99
C GLY A 349 36.33 -16.90 -1.40
N THR A 350 37.04 -17.89 -0.85
CA THR A 350 36.61 -19.30 -0.91
C THR A 350 35.45 -19.55 0.07
N GLU A 351 34.55 -18.58 0.20
CA GLU A 351 33.57 -18.48 1.27
C GLU A 351 32.18 -18.33 0.68
N GLU A 352 31.20 -18.86 1.39
CA GLU A 352 29.80 -18.95 0.95
C GLU A 352 29.09 -17.60 0.81
N ARG A 353 29.68 -16.52 1.34
CA ARG A 353 29.05 -15.22 1.64
C ARG A 353 29.13 -14.15 0.54
N GLY A 354 29.23 -14.55 -0.73
CA GLY A 354 29.54 -13.65 -1.84
C GLY A 354 28.35 -13.19 -2.69
N GLY A 355 27.38 -12.46 -2.13
CA GLY A 355 26.32 -11.80 -2.90
C GLY A 355 26.87 -10.66 -3.75
N GLY A 356 26.43 -10.53 -5.00
CA GLY A 356 26.96 -9.51 -5.91
C GLY A 356 26.56 -8.09 -5.52
N ALA A 357 25.29 -7.87 -5.24
CA ALA A 357 24.75 -6.61 -4.75
C ALA A 357 24.75 -6.57 -3.22
N ILE A 358 24.07 -7.52 -2.57
CA ILE A 358 23.84 -7.54 -1.13
C ILE A 358 24.31 -8.87 -0.54
N SER A 359 25.08 -8.81 0.54
CA SER A 359 25.42 -9.97 1.38
C SER A 359 25.01 -9.69 2.82
N ILE A 360 24.17 -10.54 3.42
CA ILE A 360 23.76 -10.41 4.81
C ILE A 360 24.30 -11.57 5.64
N LYS A 361 24.81 -11.25 6.82
CA LYS A 361 25.32 -12.22 7.79
C LYS A 361 24.20 -12.65 8.76
N SER A 362 24.38 -13.82 9.34
CA SER A 362 23.45 -14.51 10.24
C SER A 362 22.75 -13.68 11.32
N GLU A 363 21.56 -14.16 11.70
CA GLU A 363 20.63 -13.64 12.69
C GLU A 363 20.13 -12.21 12.40
N SER A 364 20.00 -11.88 11.13
CA SER A 364 19.65 -10.54 10.66
C SER A 364 18.25 -10.49 10.05
N THR A 365 17.80 -9.29 9.70
CA THR A 365 16.66 -9.08 8.81
C THR A 365 17.11 -8.37 7.54
N LEU A 366 16.44 -8.70 6.43
CA LEU A 366 16.54 -7.97 5.18
C LEU A 366 15.16 -7.79 4.57
N THR A 367 14.75 -6.54 4.42
CA THR A 367 13.55 -6.14 3.68
C THR A 367 13.98 -5.41 2.41
N VAL A 368 13.44 -5.83 1.27
CA VAL A 368 13.68 -5.23 -0.05
C VAL A 368 12.34 -4.95 -0.72
N LYS A 369 12.06 -3.69 -1.00
CA LYS A 369 10.83 -3.27 -1.68
C LYS A 369 11.14 -2.37 -2.88
N ASP A 370 10.35 -2.50 -3.95
CA ASP A 370 10.36 -1.59 -5.10
C ASP A 370 11.75 -1.38 -5.71
N SER A 371 12.57 -2.43 -5.72
CA SER A 371 14.01 -2.32 -5.99
C SER A 371 14.44 -3.11 -7.21
N HIS A 372 15.49 -2.62 -7.87
CA HIS A 372 15.98 -3.15 -9.14
C HIS A 372 17.41 -3.66 -9.04
N PHE A 373 17.66 -4.89 -9.46
CA PHE A 373 18.96 -5.56 -9.43
C PHE A 373 19.35 -6.02 -10.83
N GLU A 374 20.33 -5.33 -11.43
CA GLU A 374 20.76 -5.60 -12.80
C GLU A 374 22.24 -5.97 -12.90
N ASN A 375 22.54 -7.03 -13.65
CA ASN A 375 23.90 -7.39 -14.04
C ASN A 375 24.88 -7.57 -12.88
N ASN A 376 24.39 -7.85 -11.67
CA ASN A 376 25.24 -8.05 -10.50
C ASN A 376 25.86 -9.46 -10.55
N LYS A 377 27.06 -9.58 -9.97
CA LYS A 377 27.83 -10.82 -10.00
C LYS A 377 28.35 -11.19 -8.62
N GLY A 378 27.91 -12.34 -8.13
CA GLY A 378 28.30 -12.90 -6.84
C GLY A 378 29.05 -14.22 -6.98
N VAL A 379 29.71 -14.68 -5.92
CA VAL A 379 30.12 -16.08 -5.76
C VAL A 379 28.88 -16.98 -5.56
N ASN A 380 27.88 -16.46 -4.85
CA ASN A 380 26.65 -17.13 -4.45
C ASN A 380 25.60 -16.03 -4.28
N GLY A 381 24.43 -16.14 -4.90
CA GLY A 381 23.50 -15.01 -5.02
C GLY A 381 24.06 -13.95 -5.96
N GLY A 382 23.71 -14.00 -7.25
CA GLY A 382 24.23 -13.00 -8.19
C GLY A 382 23.86 -11.57 -7.77
N ALA A 383 22.68 -11.38 -7.18
CA ALA A 383 22.28 -10.16 -6.51
C ALA A 383 22.39 -10.30 -4.98
N ILE A 384 21.60 -11.19 -4.37
CA ILE A 384 21.43 -11.27 -2.91
C ILE A 384 21.91 -12.61 -2.38
N ASN A 385 22.71 -12.55 -1.33
CA ASN A 385 23.10 -13.69 -0.51
C ASN A 385 22.69 -13.45 0.94
N SER A 386 21.87 -14.33 1.47
CA SER A 386 21.23 -14.20 2.77
C SER A 386 21.48 -15.45 3.61
N LEU A 387 22.07 -15.30 4.80
CA LEU A 387 22.39 -16.42 5.69
C LEU A 387 21.68 -16.23 7.02
N PHE A 388 20.94 -17.23 7.52
CA PHE A 388 20.15 -17.20 8.77
C PHE A 388 19.45 -15.86 8.98
N THR A 389 18.71 -15.42 7.96
CA THR A 389 18.16 -14.07 7.90
C THR A 389 16.70 -14.14 7.48
N ILE A 390 15.82 -13.49 8.24
CA ILE A 390 14.44 -13.28 7.83
C ILE A 390 14.47 -12.36 6.61
N LEU A 391 13.90 -12.85 5.52
CA LEU A 391 13.97 -12.20 4.22
C LEU A 391 12.56 -11.87 3.74
N ASP A 392 12.31 -10.60 3.44
CA ASP A 392 11.08 -10.14 2.79
C ASP A 392 11.44 -9.36 1.53
N ILE A 393 10.92 -9.82 0.38
CA ILE A 393 11.13 -9.20 -0.93
C ILE A 393 9.77 -8.96 -1.57
N GLU A 394 9.52 -7.71 -1.94
CA GLU A 394 8.28 -7.26 -2.55
C GLU A 394 8.58 -6.39 -3.78
N ASN A 395 7.72 -6.51 -4.80
CA ASN A 395 7.69 -5.64 -5.98
C ASN A 395 9.07 -5.33 -6.57
N SER A 396 9.92 -6.35 -6.67
CA SER A 396 11.34 -6.16 -7.00
C SER A 396 11.75 -6.95 -8.24
N THR A 397 12.73 -6.42 -8.96
CA THR A 397 13.14 -6.93 -10.27
C THR A 397 14.61 -7.36 -10.28
N PHE A 398 14.88 -8.57 -10.78
CA PHE A 398 16.19 -9.20 -10.80
C PHE A 398 16.53 -9.64 -12.22
N ILE A 399 17.36 -8.86 -12.90
CA ILE A 399 17.63 -9.02 -14.33
C ILE A 399 19.11 -9.34 -14.57
N ASN A 400 19.39 -10.43 -15.28
CA ASN A 400 20.73 -10.80 -15.76
C ASN A 400 21.80 -10.91 -14.65
N ASN A 401 21.42 -11.24 -13.43
CA ASN A 401 22.35 -11.46 -12.34
C ASN A 401 23.02 -12.84 -12.47
N GLU A 402 24.27 -12.96 -12.03
CA GLU A 402 25.07 -14.17 -12.22
C GLU A 402 25.77 -14.60 -10.92
N ALA A 403 25.50 -15.83 -10.47
CA ALA A 403 26.32 -16.50 -9.49
C ALA A 403 27.48 -17.23 -10.21
N LEU A 404 28.70 -16.71 -10.04
CA LEU A 404 29.89 -17.19 -10.73
C LEU A 404 30.29 -18.58 -10.24
N THR A 405 30.37 -19.51 -11.18
CA THR A 405 30.66 -20.92 -10.88
C THR A 405 32.14 -21.18 -10.66
N PHE A 406 32.51 -21.67 -9.47
CA PHE A 406 33.87 -22.11 -9.19
C PHE A 406 33.94 -23.48 -8.46
N SER A 407 34.73 -24.35 -9.08
CA SER A 407 35.36 -25.59 -8.64
C SER A 407 36.30 -25.59 -7.42
N SER A 408 35.89 -25.97 -6.20
CA SER A 408 36.84 -26.51 -5.21
C SER A 408 36.48 -27.96 -4.86
N LYS A 409 37.47 -28.81 -4.54
CA LYS A 409 37.26 -30.24 -4.21
C LYS A 409 36.31 -30.49 -3.01
N THR A 410 35.92 -29.45 -2.28
CA THR A 410 35.21 -29.54 -0.99
C THR A 410 33.95 -28.69 -0.89
N ILE A 411 33.76 -27.64 -1.70
CA ILE A 411 32.61 -26.73 -1.67
C ILE A 411 32.27 -26.33 -3.11
N ASN A 412 31.00 -26.46 -3.50
CA ASN A 412 30.49 -25.97 -4.79
C ASN A 412 30.04 -24.51 -4.61
N PHE A 413 30.56 -23.61 -5.44
CA PHE A 413 30.11 -22.21 -5.50
C PHE A 413 29.31 -21.94 -6.77
N GLY A 414 28.52 -20.87 -6.76
CA GLY A 414 27.67 -20.44 -7.87
C GLY A 414 26.20 -20.78 -7.65
N LEU A 415 25.70 -20.75 -6.42
CA LEU A 415 24.31 -21.07 -6.11
C LEU A 415 23.44 -19.80 -6.15
N GLY A 416 22.21 -19.89 -6.68
CA GLY A 416 21.23 -18.80 -6.68
C GLY A 416 21.59 -17.65 -7.63
N GLY A 417 21.05 -17.63 -8.85
CA GLY A 417 21.51 -16.68 -9.88
C GLY A 417 21.14 -15.23 -9.57
N ALA A 418 19.96 -14.99 -9.00
CA ALA A 418 19.64 -13.73 -8.34
C ALA A 418 19.82 -13.87 -6.82
N ILE A 419 19.12 -14.84 -6.21
CA ILE A 419 19.02 -14.97 -4.76
C ILE A 419 19.53 -16.34 -4.31
N LEU A 420 20.37 -16.31 -3.27
CA LEU A 420 20.65 -17.45 -2.41
C LEU A 420 20.19 -17.14 -0.99
N THR A 421 19.44 -18.08 -0.39
CA THR A 421 19.26 -18.15 1.06
C THR A 421 19.96 -19.39 1.63
N ASP A 422 20.37 -19.32 2.90
CA ASP A 422 20.76 -20.47 3.74
C ASP A 422 20.15 -20.28 5.13
N GLY A 423 18.89 -20.71 5.29
CA GLY A 423 18.09 -20.58 6.51
C GLY A 423 17.54 -19.17 6.75
N ALA A 424 16.31 -19.09 7.28
CA ALA A 424 15.80 -17.87 7.92
C ALA A 424 16.23 -17.80 9.39
N THR A 425 16.38 -18.96 10.04
CA THR A 425 16.81 -19.08 11.43
C THR A 425 18.05 -19.97 11.58
N ASP A 426 18.71 -19.87 12.74
CA ASP A 426 19.79 -20.79 13.11
C ASP A 426 19.19 -22.19 13.37
N PHE A 427 19.77 -23.22 12.76
CA PHE A 427 19.39 -24.62 12.90
C PHE A 427 19.19 -25.11 14.35
N ASN A 428 19.85 -24.48 15.32
CA ASN A 428 19.75 -24.85 16.74
C ASN A 428 18.65 -24.10 17.51
N LYS A 429 17.95 -23.16 16.88
CA LYS A 429 16.85 -22.41 17.50
C LYS A 429 15.51 -23.07 17.15
N PRO A 430 14.56 -23.11 18.11
CA PRO A 430 13.25 -23.72 17.90
C PRO A 430 12.25 -22.79 17.18
N ASP A 431 12.65 -21.56 16.88
CA ASP A 431 11.79 -20.52 16.32
C ASP A 431 11.69 -20.71 14.79
N SER A 432 10.49 -20.54 14.22
CA SER A 432 10.27 -20.52 12.77
C SER A 432 10.62 -19.15 12.19
N GLY A 433 11.47 -19.09 11.16
CA GLY A 433 11.67 -17.87 10.38
C GLY A 433 10.99 -17.93 9.02
N THR A 434 10.89 -16.77 8.38
CA THR A 434 10.24 -16.63 7.09
C THR A 434 11.19 -16.15 6.01
N ILE A 435 11.00 -16.68 4.81
CA ILE A 435 11.55 -16.16 3.56
C ILE A 435 10.36 -15.94 2.64
N THR A 436 10.06 -14.67 2.35
CA THR A 436 8.92 -14.25 1.54
C THR A 436 9.41 -13.56 0.28
N ILE A 437 8.85 -13.93 -0.87
CA ILE A 437 9.04 -13.26 -2.16
C ILE A 437 7.67 -13.03 -2.78
N ARG A 438 7.35 -11.79 -3.12
CA ARG A 438 6.06 -11.41 -3.69
C ARG A 438 6.14 -10.35 -4.77
N ALA A 439 5.20 -10.39 -5.72
CA ALA A 439 5.09 -9.43 -6.82
C ALA A 439 6.42 -9.19 -7.57
N SER A 440 7.28 -10.20 -7.67
CA SER A 440 8.69 -10.00 -8.07
C SER A 440 9.04 -10.71 -9.37
N ARG A 441 9.95 -10.11 -10.16
CA ARG A 441 10.38 -10.62 -11.47
C ARG A 441 11.84 -11.06 -11.46
N PHE A 442 12.09 -12.28 -11.89
CA PHE A 442 13.41 -12.90 -12.04
C PHE A 442 13.64 -13.28 -13.50
N GLU A 443 14.48 -12.52 -14.21
CA GLU A 443 14.70 -12.74 -15.63
C GLU A 443 16.17 -12.86 -16.03
N GLY A 444 16.49 -13.88 -16.83
CA GLY A 444 17.81 -14.05 -17.44
C GLY A 444 18.94 -14.33 -16.43
N ASN A 445 18.60 -14.66 -15.18
CA ASN A 445 19.60 -14.91 -14.15
C ASN A 445 20.26 -16.28 -14.34
N ARG A 446 21.49 -16.42 -13.85
CA ARG A 446 22.32 -17.60 -14.13
C ARG A 446 23.12 -18.07 -12.94
N ALA A 447 23.08 -19.37 -12.67
CA ALA A 447 23.80 -20.03 -11.58
C ALA A 447 24.14 -21.49 -11.90
N LEU A 448 24.97 -22.11 -11.07
CA LEU A 448 25.16 -23.56 -11.02
C LEU A 448 23.85 -24.26 -10.69
N ASP A 449 23.16 -23.86 -9.62
CA ASP A 449 21.86 -24.37 -9.21
C ASP A 449 20.96 -23.21 -8.77
N GLY A 450 19.66 -23.30 -9.05
CA GLY A 450 18.71 -22.21 -8.79
C GLY A 450 18.98 -21.01 -9.69
N GLY A 451 18.73 -21.15 -11.00
CA GLY A 451 19.09 -20.14 -12.00
C GLY A 451 18.48 -18.77 -11.70
N GLY A 452 17.20 -18.71 -11.32
CA GLY A 452 16.58 -17.53 -10.73
C GLY A 452 16.93 -17.43 -9.25
N ALA A 453 16.48 -18.40 -8.46
CA ALA A 453 16.75 -18.44 -7.02
C ALA A 453 17.04 -19.84 -6.50
N LEU A 454 17.90 -19.92 -5.47
CA LEU A 454 18.05 -21.09 -4.61
C LEU A 454 17.60 -20.69 -3.20
N LEU A 455 16.44 -21.19 -2.79
CA LEU A 455 15.89 -20.97 -1.46
C LEU A 455 16.20 -22.18 -0.58
N TYR A 456 17.40 -22.17 -0.01
CA TYR A 456 17.81 -23.17 0.97
C TYR A 456 17.41 -22.64 2.35
N SER A 457 16.56 -23.37 3.04
CA SER A 457 16.02 -23.04 4.36
C SER A 457 16.28 -24.20 5.33
N TYR A 458 15.91 -24.04 6.61
CA TYR A 458 16.07 -25.09 7.62
C TYR A 458 14.72 -25.60 8.15
N PRO A 459 14.69 -26.79 8.77
CA PRO A 459 13.45 -27.33 9.34
C PRO A 459 12.83 -26.37 10.36
N GLY A 460 11.57 -26.01 10.16
CA GLY A 460 10.85 -25.03 10.98
C GLY A 460 10.69 -23.68 10.30
N ASP A 461 11.54 -23.35 9.33
CA ASP A 461 11.32 -22.17 8.48
C ASP A 461 10.13 -22.39 7.53
N VAL A 462 9.53 -21.30 7.07
CA VAL A 462 8.51 -21.29 6.02
C VAL A 462 9.01 -20.41 4.89
N VAL A 463 8.91 -20.93 3.66
CA VAL A 463 9.21 -20.20 2.43
C VAL A 463 7.91 -19.94 1.69
N SER A 464 7.61 -18.68 1.40
CA SER A 464 6.47 -18.28 0.57
C SER A 464 6.94 -17.54 -0.68
N VAL A 465 6.39 -17.92 -1.83
CA VAL A 465 6.60 -17.25 -3.12
C VAL A 465 5.24 -17.04 -3.78
N HIS A 466 4.85 -15.79 -3.99
CA HIS A 466 3.55 -15.50 -4.60
C HIS A 466 3.61 -14.39 -5.64
N ASP A 467 2.67 -14.40 -6.57
CA ASP A 467 2.46 -13.35 -7.59
C ASP A 467 3.73 -12.99 -8.37
N SER A 468 4.60 -13.96 -8.63
CA SER A 468 5.96 -13.73 -9.12
C SER A 468 6.23 -14.35 -10.49
N LEU A 469 7.25 -13.83 -11.19
CA LEU A 469 7.63 -14.27 -12.53
C LEU A 469 9.08 -14.78 -12.56
N PHE A 470 9.30 -15.99 -13.08
CA PHE A 470 10.62 -16.56 -13.33
C PHE A 470 10.77 -16.84 -14.83
N ILE A 471 11.56 -16.03 -15.53
CA ILE A 471 11.63 -16.00 -16.99
C ILE A 471 13.06 -16.24 -17.47
N SER A 472 13.25 -17.23 -18.35
CA SER A 472 14.52 -17.46 -19.06
C SER A 472 15.76 -17.58 -18.17
N ASN A 473 15.60 -18.03 -16.92
CA ASN A 473 16.72 -18.24 -16.01
C ASN A 473 17.44 -19.55 -16.33
N GLU A 474 18.75 -19.62 -16.03
CA GLU A 474 19.60 -20.76 -16.40
C GLU A 474 20.36 -21.36 -15.21
N ALA A 475 20.11 -22.65 -14.92
CA ALA A 475 20.95 -23.47 -14.06
C ALA A 475 21.91 -24.32 -14.90
N ILE A 476 23.22 -24.05 -14.79
CA ILE A 476 24.26 -24.65 -15.61
C ILE A 476 24.99 -25.79 -14.92
N GLN A 477 25.58 -26.69 -15.70
CA GLN A 477 26.45 -27.76 -15.18
C GLN A 477 27.93 -27.49 -15.46
N ILE A 478 28.83 -27.84 -14.53
CA ILE A 478 30.28 -27.80 -14.77
C ILE A 478 30.77 -29.18 -15.27
N PRO A 479 31.23 -29.31 -16.54
CA PRO A 479 31.63 -30.61 -17.11
C PRO A 479 32.85 -31.25 -16.44
N ALA A 480 33.77 -30.44 -15.90
CA ALA A 480 35.02 -30.91 -15.32
C ALA A 480 34.86 -31.66 -13.98
N GLU A 481 33.68 -31.56 -13.34
CA GLU A 481 33.40 -32.08 -11.99
C GLU A 481 32.56 -33.37 -11.99
N GLY A 482 32.55 -34.12 -13.09
CA GLY A 482 31.70 -35.31 -13.21
C GLY A 482 30.21 -34.97 -13.36
N GLY A 483 29.90 -33.74 -13.77
CA GLY A 483 28.53 -33.29 -14.04
C GLY A 483 27.75 -32.87 -12.79
N LYS A 484 28.36 -32.13 -11.87
CA LYS A 484 27.65 -31.52 -10.73
C LYS A 484 26.99 -30.19 -11.13
N GLY A 485 25.87 -29.87 -10.48
CA GLY A 485 25.07 -28.68 -10.74
C GLY A 485 24.08 -28.85 -11.90
N GLY A 486 23.33 -27.80 -12.19
CA GLY A 486 22.36 -27.71 -13.28
C GLY A 486 20.92 -28.01 -12.83
N LYS A 487 20.57 -27.75 -11.58
CA LYS A 487 19.26 -28.07 -10.98
C LYS A 487 18.44 -26.82 -10.70
N GLY A 488 17.15 -26.85 -11.03
CA GLY A 488 16.19 -25.75 -10.79
C GLY A 488 16.52 -24.53 -11.62
N GLY A 489 16.06 -24.49 -12.88
CA GLY A 489 16.35 -23.38 -13.79
C GLY A 489 15.72 -22.07 -13.32
N GLY A 490 14.42 -22.07 -13.01
CA GLY A 490 13.73 -20.94 -12.40
C GLY A 490 14.00 -20.86 -10.91
N LEU A 491 13.42 -21.80 -10.16
CA LEU A 491 13.53 -21.86 -8.70
C LEU A 491 13.99 -23.25 -8.24
N ARG A 492 14.84 -23.28 -7.23
CA ARG A 492 15.14 -24.48 -6.46
C ARG A 492 14.90 -24.23 -4.97
N HIS A 493 14.19 -25.16 -4.32
CA HIS A 493 13.86 -25.09 -2.90
C HIS A 493 14.29 -26.36 -2.14
N ALA A 494 14.66 -26.23 -0.85
CA ALA A 494 15.11 -27.36 -0.03
C ALA A 494 14.83 -27.19 1.48
N ASN A 495 14.61 -28.34 2.16
CA ASN A 495 14.54 -28.60 3.61
C ASN A 495 13.40 -28.01 4.46
N SER A 496 12.63 -27.03 3.98
CA SER A 496 11.51 -26.47 4.74
C SER A 496 10.20 -26.57 3.99
N GLU A 497 9.13 -26.02 4.57
CA GLU A 497 7.87 -25.88 3.85
C GLU A 497 7.99 -24.82 2.75
N LEU A 498 7.36 -25.09 1.61
CA LEU A 498 7.20 -24.16 0.49
C LEU A 498 5.72 -23.95 0.21
N ILE A 499 5.30 -22.69 0.24
CA ILE A 499 4.01 -22.21 -0.25
C ILE A 499 4.29 -21.41 -1.52
N LEU A 500 3.76 -21.85 -2.65
CA LEU A 500 3.95 -21.20 -3.93
C LEU A 500 2.60 -20.99 -4.61
N THR A 501 2.20 -19.73 -4.81
CA THR A 501 0.89 -19.37 -5.36
C THR A 501 1.06 -18.38 -6.50
N ASN A 502 0.11 -18.33 -7.45
CA ASN A 502 0.03 -17.30 -8.50
C ASN A 502 1.37 -17.00 -9.23
N THR A 503 2.23 -17.99 -9.42
CA THR A 503 3.60 -17.77 -9.91
C THR A 503 3.80 -18.40 -11.27
N THR A 504 4.48 -17.68 -12.16
CA THR A 504 4.70 -18.11 -13.55
C THR A 504 6.17 -18.39 -13.84
N PHE A 505 6.44 -19.60 -14.36
CA PHE A 505 7.75 -20.07 -14.79
C PHE A 505 7.77 -20.24 -16.31
N VAL A 506 8.56 -19.41 -17.00
CA VAL A 506 8.60 -19.37 -18.47
C VAL A 506 10.01 -19.56 -18.99
N ASN A 507 10.20 -20.51 -19.91
CA ASN A 507 11.44 -20.71 -20.67
C ASN A 507 12.71 -20.89 -19.82
N ASN A 508 12.59 -21.28 -18.55
CA ASN A 508 13.76 -21.53 -17.71
C ASN A 508 14.49 -22.81 -18.15
N LEU A 509 15.80 -22.85 -17.99
CA LEU A 509 16.66 -23.94 -18.43
C LEU A 509 17.48 -24.51 -17.27
N ALA A 510 17.35 -25.81 -17.03
CA ALA A 510 18.20 -26.58 -16.14
C ALA A 510 19.03 -27.59 -16.95
N HIS A 511 20.35 -27.62 -16.77
CA HIS A 511 21.24 -28.59 -17.44
C HIS A 511 21.13 -30.03 -16.87
N GLN A 512 20.32 -30.23 -15.82
CA GLN A 512 19.98 -31.53 -15.24
C GLN A 512 18.48 -31.70 -14.95
N HIS A 513 17.97 -31.09 -13.88
CA HIS A 513 16.67 -31.44 -13.31
C HIS A 513 15.87 -30.20 -12.94
N GLY A 514 14.56 -30.24 -13.17
CA GLY A 514 13.63 -29.16 -12.79
C GLY A 514 13.90 -27.89 -13.58
N GLY A 515 13.41 -27.81 -14.82
CA GLY A 515 13.62 -26.62 -15.66
C GLY A 515 12.95 -25.38 -15.04
N GLY A 516 11.68 -25.46 -14.70
CA GLY A 516 10.96 -24.40 -13.99
C GLY A 516 11.25 -24.44 -12.50
N LEU A 517 10.77 -25.49 -11.82
CA LEU A 517 10.87 -25.67 -10.37
C LEU A 517 11.54 -27.00 -10.01
N LEU A 518 12.42 -26.96 -9.02
CA LEU A 518 12.91 -28.15 -8.33
C LEU A 518 12.70 -28.03 -6.82
N ILE A 519 12.12 -29.06 -6.21
CA ILE A 519 12.07 -29.20 -4.74
C ILE A 519 12.83 -30.44 -4.33
N ASP A 520 13.85 -30.22 -3.48
CA ASP A 520 14.75 -31.25 -2.99
C ASP A 520 14.07 -32.15 -1.96
N ARG A 521 14.73 -33.28 -1.69
CA ARG A 521 14.35 -34.22 -0.63
C ARG A 521 14.38 -33.54 0.73
N PHE A 522 13.51 -34.00 1.65
CA PHE A 522 13.42 -33.56 3.05
C PHE A 522 12.68 -32.24 3.28
N THR A 523 11.88 -31.78 2.32
CA THR A 523 10.86 -30.76 2.60
C THR A 523 9.63 -31.47 3.19
N PRO A 524 9.11 -31.03 4.36
CA PRO A 524 8.05 -31.75 5.07
C PRO A 524 6.70 -31.70 4.35
N TRP A 525 6.37 -30.55 3.77
CA TRP A 525 5.14 -30.31 3.02
C TRP A 525 5.37 -29.17 2.01
N ASN A 526 4.70 -29.23 0.86
CA ASN A 526 4.81 -28.19 -0.17
C ASN A 526 3.43 -27.98 -0.79
N ILE A 527 3.02 -26.72 -0.97
CA ILE A 527 1.74 -26.34 -1.57
C ILE A 527 2.05 -25.49 -2.79
N ILE A 528 1.52 -25.88 -3.95
CA ILE A 528 1.71 -25.18 -5.21
C ILE A 528 0.34 -24.98 -5.84
N THR A 529 -0.10 -23.72 -5.92
CA THR A 529 -1.41 -23.36 -6.44
C THR A 529 -1.33 -22.31 -7.55
N ASN A 530 -2.33 -22.30 -8.44
CA ASN A 530 -2.57 -21.23 -9.42
C ASN A 530 -1.32 -20.83 -10.22
N SER A 531 -0.51 -21.80 -10.66
CA SER A 531 0.82 -21.52 -11.19
C SER A 531 1.02 -22.08 -12.58
N THR A 532 1.72 -21.32 -13.43
CA THR A 532 1.94 -21.65 -14.84
C THR A 532 3.39 -22.05 -15.08
N PHE A 533 3.60 -23.19 -15.73
CA PHE A 533 4.90 -23.69 -16.16
C PHE A 533 4.87 -23.84 -17.67
N SER A 534 5.48 -22.89 -18.39
CA SER A 534 5.47 -22.85 -19.85
C SER A 534 6.86 -22.87 -20.46
N GLY A 535 7.10 -23.79 -21.39
CA GLY A 535 8.33 -23.80 -22.20
C GLY A 535 9.62 -24.13 -21.43
N ASN A 536 9.55 -24.53 -20.16
CA ASN A 536 10.71 -24.81 -19.34
C ASN A 536 11.44 -26.08 -19.80
N ARG A 537 12.75 -26.12 -19.62
CA ARG A 537 13.61 -27.18 -20.13
C ARG A 537 14.53 -27.77 -19.08
N ALA A 538 14.56 -29.08 -18.98
CA ALA A 538 15.58 -29.84 -18.27
C ALA A 538 16.38 -30.67 -19.27
N GLU A 539 17.47 -30.12 -19.80
CA GLU A 539 18.33 -30.80 -20.78
C GLU A 539 19.80 -30.41 -20.64
N ASN A 540 20.64 -31.43 -20.43
CA ASN A 540 22.06 -31.28 -20.52
C ASN A 540 22.52 -31.02 -21.96
N PRO A 541 23.29 -29.94 -22.23
CA PRO A 541 23.67 -29.58 -23.60
C PRO A 541 24.53 -30.65 -24.30
N VAL A 542 25.25 -31.49 -23.54
CA VAL A 542 26.16 -32.52 -24.05
C VAL A 542 25.50 -33.89 -24.11
N THR A 543 24.98 -34.37 -22.99
CA THR A 543 24.41 -35.73 -22.89
C THR A 543 22.98 -35.81 -23.40
N LYS A 544 22.31 -34.66 -23.59
CA LYS A 544 20.90 -34.54 -23.98
C LYS A 544 19.93 -35.21 -22.99
N LYS A 545 20.37 -35.38 -21.74
CA LYS A 545 19.57 -35.95 -20.65
C LYS A 545 19.11 -34.88 -19.68
N GLY A 546 17.96 -35.10 -19.07
CA GLY A 546 17.45 -34.29 -17.96
C GLY A 546 16.06 -34.77 -17.53
N LEU A 547 15.62 -34.35 -16.34
CA LEU A 547 14.36 -34.84 -15.75
C LEU A 547 13.51 -33.66 -15.27
N GLY A 548 12.19 -33.70 -15.46
CA GLY A 548 11.30 -32.67 -14.93
C GLY A 548 11.47 -31.34 -15.67
N GLY A 549 10.92 -31.23 -16.88
CA GLY A 549 11.02 -30.00 -17.68
C GLY A 549 10.34 -28.82 -16.99
N GLY A 550 9.08 -28.99 -16.60
CA GLY A 550 8.36 -28.04 -15.76
C GLY A 550 8.80 -28.18 -14.30
N ILE A 551 8.51 -29.34 -13.70
CA ILE A 551 8.67 -29.57 -12.26
C ILE A 551 9.45 -30.85 -11.97
N PHE A 552 10.37 -30.80 -11.00
CA PHE A 552 11.03 -31.95 -10.40
C PHE A 552 10.82 -31.95 -8.88
N ILE A 553 10.17 -32.98 -8.33
CA ILE A 553 9.85 -33.05 -6.90
C ILE A 553 10.44 -34.32 -6.27
N GLU A 554 11.06 -34.16 -5.09
CA GLU A 554 11.55 -35.27 -4.25
C GLU A 554 10.88 -35.34 -2.87
N SER A 555 9.77 -34.64 -2.65
CA SER A 555 9.10 -34.54 -1.34
C SER A 555 7.58 -34.49 -1.50
N PRO A 556 6.78 -34.67 -0.42
CA PRO A 556 5.33 -34.59 -0.52
C PRO A 556 4.86 -33.23 -1.00
N ALA A 557 3.85 -33.19 -1.86
CA ALA A 557 3.34 -31.93 -2.38
C ALA A 557 1.84 -32.00 -2.70
N GLU A 558 1.16 -30.88 -2.48
CA GLU A 558 -0.18 -30.63 -2.99
C GLU A 558 -0.11 -29.66 -4.17
N LEU A 559 -0.62 -30.11 -5.32
CA LEU A 559 -0.59 -29.38 -6.58
C LEU A 559 -2.01 -29.08 -7.03
N VAL A 560 -2.35 -27.81 -7.16
CA VAL A 560 -3.71 -27.37 -7.49
C VAL A 560 -3.65 -26.31 -8.58
N ASN A 561 -4.56 -26.33 -9.54
CA ASN A 561 -4.71 -25.22 -10.50
C ASN A 561 -3.43 -24.95 -11.32
N LEU A 562 -2.69 -26.00 -11.70
CA LEU A 562 -1.45 -25.83 -12.44
C LEU A 562 -1.65 -25.93 -13.94
N THR A 563 -1.01 -25.03 -14.69
CA THR A 563 -0.91 -25.11 -16.15
C THR A 563 0.50 -25.54 -16.54
N LEU A 564 0.69 -26.81 -16.92
CA LEU A 564 1.98 -27.32 -17.39
C LEU A 564 1.94 -27.50 -18.90
N THR A 565 2.55 -26.57 -19.64
CA THR A 565 2.56 -26.60 -21.10
C THR A 565 3.94 -26.43 -21.73
N ASP A 566 4.15 -27.07 -22.88
CA ASP A 566 5.33 -26.89 -23.73
C ASP A 566 6.69 -27.17 -23.06
N ASN A 567 6.69 -27.79 -21.89
CA ASN A 567 7.90 -28.09 -21.16
C ASN A 567 8.61 -29.30 -21.77
N TYR A 568 9.94 -29.36 -21.64
CA TYR A 568 10.74 -30.41 -22.23
C TYR A 568 11.78 -30.97 -21.27
N ALA A 569 11.83 -32.30 -21.15
CA ALA A 569 12.90 -33.00 -20.43
C ALA A 569 13.70 -33.87 -21.39
N GLY A 570 15.04 -33.84 -21.31
CA GLY A 570 15.90 -34.64 -22.18
C GLY A 570 15.75 -36.16 -21.99
N ASP A 571 15.37 -36.61 -20.80
CA ASP A 571 15.09 -38.02 -20.47
C ASP A 571 13.59 -38.20 -20.11
N TYR A 572 13.10 -37.83 -18.93
CA TYR A 572 11.71 -38.15 -18.52
C TYR A 572 11.00 -36.99 -17.82
N GLY A 573 9.67 -37.00 -17.90
CA GLY A 573 8.79 -36.02 -17.24
C GLY A 573 8.98 -34.62 -17.78
N GLY A 574 8.57 -34.38 -19.02
CA GLY A 574 8.50 -33.04 -19.59
C GLY A 574 7.67 -32.10 -18.73
N GLY A 575 6.48 -32.55 -18.28
CA GLY A 575 5.64 -31.78 -17.36
C GLY A 575 6.17 -31.83 -15.93
N LEU A 576 5.99 -32.98 -15.27
CA LEU A 576 6.36 -33.21 -13.87
C LEU A 576 7.09 -34.54 -13.74
N ILE A 577 8.06 -34.63 -12.84
CA ILE A 577 8.62 -35.91 -12.43
C ILE A 577 8.78 -35.98 -10.92
N HIS A 578 8.62 -37.18 -10.41
CA HIS A 578 8.74 -37.50 -9.00
C HIS A 578 9.80 -38.58 -8.78
N ASN A 579 10.66 -38.43 -7.77
CA ASN A 579 11.77 -39.36 -7.52
C ASN A 579 11.90 -39.81 -6.05
N THR A 580 10.79 -40.06 -5.35
CA THR A 580 10.78 -40.69 -4.01
C THR A 580 9.58 -41.64 -3.82
N ASP A 581 9.26 -42.03 -2.58
CA ASP A 581 8.00 -42.69 -2.24
C ASP A 581 6.97 -41.67 -1.67
N ALA A 582 7.21 -40.36 -1.84
CA ALA A 582 6.35 -39.33 -1.28
C ALA A 582 4.98 -39.25 -1.95
N ASN A 583 3.98 -38.81 -1.19
CA ASN A 583 2.63 -38.60 -1.68
C ASN A 583 2.55 -37.24 -2.38
N ILE A 584 2.17 -37.24 -3.66
CA ILE A 584 1.84 -36.02 -4.40
C ILE A 584 0.38 -36.11 -4.80
N SER A 585 -0.42 -35.13 -4.37
CA SER A 585 -1.78 -34.93 -4.85
C SER A 585 -1.82 -33.91 -5.99
N LEU A 586 -2.75 -34.12 -6.92
CA LEU A 586 -2.99 -33.21 -8.03
C LEU A 586 -4.49 -32.97 -8.19
N ALA A 587 -4.90 -31.71 -8.29
CA ALA A 587 -6.28 -31.32 -8.55
C ALA A 587 -6.37 -30.21 -9.60
N ASN A 588 -7.45 -30.23 -10.38
CA ASN A 588 -7.85 -29.15 -11.30
C ASN A 588 -6.70 -28.56 -12.15
N SER A 589 -5.91 -29.41 -12.83
CA SER A 589 -4.68 -28.98 -13.50
C SER A 589 -4.67 -29.39 -14.98
N ILE A 590 -3.98 -28.61 -15.81
CA ILE A 590 -3.86 -28.82 -17.26
C ILE A 590 -2.44 -29.28 -17.61
N PHE A 591 -2.36 -30.37 -18.37
CA PHE A 591 -1.13 -30.80 -19.03
C PHE A 591 -1.31 -30.65 -20.55
N HIS A 592 -0.40 -29.96 -21.22
CA HIS A 592 -0.48 -29.78 -22.67
C HIS A 592 0.91 -29.77 -23.33
N ASN A 593 1.07 -30.45 -24.46
CA ASN A 593 2.28 -30.42 -25.31
C ASN A 593 3.66 -30.59 -24.62
N ASN A 594 3.74 -31.11 -23.39
CA ASN A 594 5.03 -31.40 -22.76
C ASN A 594 5.70 -32.60 -23.43
N LYS A 595 7.03 -32.58 -23.51
CA LYS A 595 7.82 -33.50 -24.35
C LYS A 595 9.00 -34.11 -23.62
N THR A 596 9.42 -35.27 -24.12
CA THR A 596 10.63 -35.98 -23.68
C THR A 596 11.59 -36.19 -24.85
N GLY A 597 12.90 -36.08 -24.58
CA GLY A 597 13.98 -36.47 -25.48
C GLY A 597 14.32 -37.96 -25.48
N HIS A 598 13.71 -38.78 -24.61
CA HIS A 598 14.03 -40.19 -24.50
C HIS A 598 13.66 -40.95 -25.80
N PRO A 599 14.52 -41.86 -26.31
CA PRO A 599 14.29 -42.53 -27.60
C PRO A 599 12.99 -43.32 -27.68
N SER A 600 12.53 -43.89 -26.56
CA SER A 600 11.26 -44.63 -26.50
C SER A 600 10.04 -43.73 -26.29
N GLN A 601 10.23 -42.43 -26.08
CA GLN A 601 9.15 -41.44 -25.89
C GLN A 601 8.17 -41.84 -24.77
N ILE A 602 8.67 -42.44 -23.70
CA ILE A 602 7.90 -42.89 -22.52
C ILE A 602 8.03 -41.87 -21.38
N TRP A 603 7.07 -41.88 -20.44
CA TRP A 603 7.06 -40.98 -19.28
C TRP A 603 7.10 -39.51 -19.71
N GLN A 604 6.27 -39.16 -20.70
CA GLN A 604 6.34 -37.82 -21.30
C GLN A 604 5.88 -36.74 -20.33
N GLN A 605 4.77 -37.00 -19.65
CA GLN A 605 4.16 -36.05 -18.72
C GLN A 605 4.65 -36.29 -17.30
N THR A 606 4.63 -37.55 -16.86
CA THR A 606 5.07 -38.03 -15.54
C THR A 606 5.54 -39.49 -15.60
N ASN A 607 6.27 -39.93 -14.58
CA ASN A 607 6.77 -41.30 -14.43
C ASN A 607 5.87 -42.22 -13.59
N VAL A 608 4.95 -41.65 -12.82
CA VAL A 608 4.04 -42.38 -11.92
C VAL A 608 2.64 -41.76 -11.95
N GLU A 609 1.65 -42.56 -11.59
CA GLU A 609 0.30 -42.06 -11.31
C GLU A 609 0.32 -41.35 -9.94
N LEU A 610 -0.22 -40.12 -9.90
CA LEU A 610 -0.32 -39.29 -8.71
C LEU A 610 -1.63 -39.55 -7.96
N ILE A 611 -1.73 -39.04 -6.73
CA ILE A 611 -2.98 -39.09 -5.97
C ILE A 611 -3.96 -38.09 -6.59
N ASP A 612 -5.09 -38.61 -7.06
CA ASP A 612 -6.16 -37.81 -7.63
C ASP A 612 -6.85 -37.01 -6.51
N GLY A 613 -6.61 -35.70 -6.47
CA GLY A 613 -7.25 -34.77 -5.56
C GLY A 613 -8.65 -34.34 -6.03
N GLY A 614 -9.10 -34.80 -7.20
CA GLY A 614 -10.40 -34.51 -7.79
C GLY A 614 -10.41 -33.35 -8.80
N ASN A 615 -11.63 -33.02 -9.26
CA ASN A 615 -11.96 -31.92 -10.18
C ASN A 615 -11.43 -32.08 -11.62
N ASN A 616 -11.38 -30.99 -12.39
CA ASN A 616 -11.15 -31.00 -13.84
C ASN A 616 -9.66 -31.11 -14.21
N ILE A 617 -9.09 -32.31 -14.06
CA ILE A 617 -7.73 -32.59 -14.55
C ILE A 617 -7.80 -32.93 -16.04
N GLN A 618 -7.13 -32.13 -16.87
CA GLN A 618 -7.06 -32.36 -18.31
C GLN A 618 -5.68 -32.79 -18.75
N PHE A 619 -5.68 -33.72 -19.69
CA PHE A 619 -4.47 -34.42 -20.08
C PHE A 619 -4.50 -34.76 -21.57
N PRO A 620 -3.36 -34.63 -22.27
CA PRO A 620 -3.33 -34.84 -23.70
C PRO A 620 -3.43 -36.34 -24.01
N GLU A 621 -3.84 -36.67 -25.23
CA GLU A 621 -3.70 -38.05 -25.71
C GLU A 621 -2.25 -38.52 -25.60
N LYS A 622 -2.05 -39.76 -25.12
CA LYS A 622 -0.70 -40.32 -25.02
C LYS A 622 -0.09 -40.42 -26.41
N ALA A 623 1.09 -39.84 -26.57
CA ALA A 623 1.87 -39.98 -27.79
C ALA A 623 2.42 -41.41 -27.99
N THR A 624 2.43 -42.25 -26.94
CA THR A 624 2.79 -43.67 -27.04
C THR A 624 1.79 -44.59 -26.34
N LEU A 625 1.63 -45.81 -26.87
CA LEU A 625 0.86 -46.87 -26.22
C LEU A 625 1.75 -47.78 -25.35
N HIS A 626 2.94 -47.31 -24.97
CA HIS A 626 3.85 -48.11 -24.17
C HIS A 626 3.28 -48.29 -22.75
N SER A 627 3.34 -49.51 -22.22
CA SER A 627 2.68 -49.86 -20.94
C SER A 627 3.22 -49.15 -19.70
N VAL A 628 4.33 -48.41 -19.84
CA VAL A 628 4.95 -47.64 -18.74
C VAL A 628 4.63 -46.16 -18.86
N ASP A 629 4.12 -45.69 -19.99
CA ASP A 629 3.68 -44.32 -20.17
C ASP A 629 2.31 -44.18 -19.50
N VAL A 630 2.31 -43.69 -18.27
CA VAL A 630 1.13 -43.64 -17.39
C VAL A 630 0.35 -42.34 -17.59
N ASN A 631 -0.93 -42.36 -17.24
CA ASN A 631 -1.67 -41.12 -17.06
C ASN A 631 -1.21 -40.47 -15.75
N VAL A 632 -1.48 -39.17 -15.59
CA VAL A 632 -1.25 -38.50 -14.31
C VAL A 632 -2.16 -39.03 -13.20
N THR A 633 -3.41 -39.38 -13.52
CA THR A 633 -4.31 -40.16 -12.63
C THR A 633 -5.10 -41.20 -13.45
N ALA A 634 -5.65 -42.23 -12.80
CA ALA A 634 -6.50 -43.23 -13.47
C ALA A 634 -7.79 -42.64 -14.06
N ASN A 635 -8.33 -41.57 -13.48
CA ASN A 635 -9.61 -40.98 -13.86
C ASN A 635 -9.49 -39.71 -14.72
N VAL A 636 -8.28 -39.38 -15.16
CA VAL A 636 -8.03 -38.12 -15.87
C VAL A 636 -8.84 -37.99 -17.16
N LEU A 637 -9.35 -36.78 -17.43
CA LEU A 637 -10.01 -36.47 -18.68
C LEU A 637 -8.98 -36.35 -19.81
N ILE A 638 -9.06 -37.26 -20.78
CA ILE A 638 -8.23 -37.21 -21.98
C ILE A 638 -8.93 -36.35 -23.04
N ALA A 639 -8.48 -35.11 -23.19
CA ALA A 639 -9.01 -34.17 -24.17
C ALA A 639 -7.96 -33.09 -24.49
N ASP A 640 -8.11 -32.43 -25.64
CA ASP A 640 -7.31 -31.25 -25.94
C ASP A 640 -7.84 -30.07 -25.11
N PRO A 641 -7.04 -29.47 -24.22
CA PRO A 641 -7.48 -28.33 -23.42
C PRO A 641 -7.71 -27.06 -24.24
N LEU A 642 -7.42 -27.05 -25.54
CA LEU A 642 -7.55 -25.88 -26.42
C LEU A 642 -6.87 -24.65 -25.81
N LEU A 643 -5.61 -24.82 -25.40
CA LEU A 643 -4.83 -23.76 -24.77
C LEU A 643 -4.29 -22.79 -25.83
N GLY A 644 -4.52 -21.49 -25.65
CA GLY A 644 -4.00 -20.42 -26.47
C GLY A 644 -2.49 -20.16 -26.24
N PRO A 645 -1.85 -19.32 -27.07
CA PRO A 645 -0.45 -19.00 -26.91
C PRO A 645 -0.20 -18.19 -25.64
N LEU A 646 0.99 -18.35 -25.04
CA LEU A 646 1.44 -17.55 -23.90
C LEU A 646 1.42 -16.06 -24.29
N GLN A 647 0.78 -15.23 -23.49
CA GLN A 647 0.61 -13.80 -23.70
C GLN A 647 0.85 -13.06 -22.39
N GLU A 648 1.37 -11.84 -22.48
CA GLU A 648 1.45 -10.92 -21.34
C GLU A 648 0.18 -10.07 -21.36
N ILE A 649 -0.58 -10.10 -20.27
CA ILE A 649 -1.83 -9.35 -20.07
C ILE A 649 -1.72 -8.70 -18.70
N ASP A 650 -1.71 -7.37 -18.66
CA ASP A 650 -1.63 -6.53 -17.44
C ASP A 650 -0.52 -6.95 -16.46
N GLY A 651 0.68 -7.21 -17.00
CA GLY A 651 1.85 -7.64 -16.21
C GLY A 651 1.94 -9.14 -15.91
N PHE A 652 0.91 -9.93 -16.25
CA PHE A 652 0.88 -11.37 -16.02
C PHE A 652 1.14 -12.16 -17.31
N LEU A 653 2.02 -13.17 -17.25
CA LEU A 653 2.30 -14.08 -18.37
C LEU A 653 1.41 -15.32 -18.30
N ILE A 654 0.44 -15.43 -19.21
CA ILE A 654 -0.70 -16.31 -19.04
C ILE A 654 -1.05 -17.05 -20.34
N HIS A 655 -1.64 -18.23 -20.21
CA HIS A 655 -2.14 -19.01 -21.34
C HIS A 655 -3.68 -18.96 -21.36
N PRO A 656 -4.31 -18.21 -22.29
CA PRO A 656 -5.77 -18.15 -22.33
C PRO A 656 -6.36 -19.49 -22.78
N LEU A 657 -7.52 -19.87 -22.26
CA LEU A 657 -8.29 -20.96 -22.86
C LEU A 657 -8.98 -20.47 -24.14
N LEU A 658 -9.03 -21.33 -25.16
CA LEU A 658 -9.73 -21.03 -26.39
C LEU A 658 -11.19 -21.53 -26.33
N PRO A 659 -12.11 -20.88 -27.08
CA PRO A 659 -13.52 -21.24 -27.09
C PRO A 659 -13.77 -22.75 -27.31
N GLY A 660 -14.62 -23.33 -26.46
CA GLY A 660 -14.99 -24.76 -26.51
C GLY A 660 -13.99 -25.70 -25.84
N SER A 661 -13.11 -25.15 -24.99
CA SER A 661 -12.18 -25.96 -24.20
C SER A 661 -12.95 -26.92 -23.27
N PRO A 662 -12.57 -28.21 -23.18
CA PRO A 662 -13.11 -29.12 -22.18
C PRO A 662 -12.77 -28.69 -20.74
N ALA A 663 -11.82 -27.77 -20.58
CA ALA A 663 -11.56 -27.07 -19.32
C ALA A 663 -12.76 -26.28 -18.82
N ILE A 664 -13.56 -25.76 -19.74
CA ILE A 664 -14.65 -24.83 -19.48
C ILE A 664 -15.93 -25.61 -19.10
N ASP A 665 -16.10 -26.86 -19.58
CA ASP A 665 -17.45 -27.47 -19.63
C ASP A 665 -17.65 -28.83 -18.94
N ALA A 666 -16.59 -29.50 -18.45
CA ALA A 666 -16.69 -30.88 -17.96
C ALA A 666 -16.23 -31.05 -16.50
N GLY A 667 -17.04 -30.56 -15.56
CA GLY A 667 -17.01 -31.08 -14.19
C GLY A 667 -17.43 -32.56 -14.17
N ASN A 668 -17.25 -33.23 -13.02
CA ASN A 668 -17.42 -34.69 -12.83
C ASN A 668 -18.86 -35.24 -13.09
N ASN A 669 -19.75 -34.46 -13.70
CA ASN A 669 -21.07 -34.86 -14.16
C ASN A 669 -21.38 -34.19 -15.51
N ALA A 670 -21.67 -35.00 -16.54
CA ALA A 670 -21.94 -34.56 -17.92
C ALA A 670 -23.24 -33.74 -18.13
N VAL A 671 -23.75 -33.04 -17.11
CA VAL A 671 -25.04 -32.32 -17.15
C VAL A 671 -25.03 -30.98 -16.38
N ALA A 672 -23.90 -30.50 -15.85
CA ALA A 672 -23.79 -29.18 -15.21
C ALA A 672 -22.45 -28.51 -15.57
N PRO A 673 -22.40 -27.16 -15.70
CA PRO A 673 -21.13 -26.43 -15.85
C PRO A 673 -20.17 -26.83 -14.74
N ALA A 674 -18.87 -26.89 -15.03
CA ALA A 674 -17.89 -27.06 -13.97
C ALA A 674 -18.06 -25.89 -12.98
N THR A 675 -18.07 -26.19 -11.69
CA THR A 675 -17.88 -25.18 -10.64
C THR A 675 -16.41 -25.15 -10.28
N ASP A 676 -15.87 -23.96 -10.00
CA ASP A 676 -14.57 -23.86 -9.36
C ASP A 676 -14.66 -24.33 -7.88
N LYS A 677 -13.55 -24.21 -7.14
CA LYS A 677 -13.51 -24.59 -5.71
C LYS A 677 -14.39 -23.69 -4.81
N ARG A 678 -14.85 -22.53 -5.29
CA ARG A 678 -15.75 -21.57 -4.61
C ARG A 678 -17.23 -21.86 -4.90
N GLY A 679 -17.54 -22.91 -5.66
CA GLY A 679 -18.92 -23.25 -6.05
C GLY A 679 -19.53 -22.33 -7.12
N GLN A 680 -18.75 -21.39 -7.64
CA GLN A 680 -19.15 -20.47 -8.71
C GLN A 680 -19.24 -21.24 -10.03
N THR A 681 -20.33 -21.07 -10.78
CA THR A 681 -20.47 -21.66 -12.12
C THR A 681 -19.53 -20.97 -13.09
N ARG A 682 -18.63 -21.72 -13.74
CA ARG A 682 -17.77 -21.18 -14.81
C ARG A 682 -18.65 -20.54 -15.90
N PRO A 683 -18.49 -19.24 -16.21
CA PRO A 683 -19.15 -18.64 -17.36
C PRO A 683 -18.75 -19.36 -18.64
N PHE A 684 -19.65 -19.44 -19.61
CA PHE A 684 -19.25 -19.74 -20.99
C PHE A 684 -18.57 -18.49 -21.54
N ASP A 685 -17.24 -18.40 -21.61
CA ASP A 685 -16.62 -17.32 -22.38
C ASP A 685 -15.53 -17.78 -23.36
N GLY A 686 -16.01 -17.85 -24.59
CA GLY A 686 -15.25 -17.61 -25.80
C GLY A 686 -16.01 -16.64 -26.71
N ASP A 687 -16.77 -15.70 -26.14
CA ASP A 687 -17.86 -14.99 -26.82
C ASP A 687 -17.69 -13.47 -27.00
N GLY A 688 -16.60 -12.86 -26.51
CA GLY A 688 -16.29 -11.46 -26.81
C GLY A 688 -17.31 -10.45 -26.25
N ASN A 689 -17.75 -10.65 -25.00
CA ASN A 689 -18.78 -9.83 -24.35
C ASN A 689 -18.25 -8.72 -23.42
N GLY A 690 -16.94 -8.60 -23.20
CA GLY A 690 -16.32 -7.41 -22.61
C GLY A 690 -16.31 -7.30 -21.08
N THR A 691 -16.32 -8.41 -20.33
CA THR A 691 -15.95 -8.42 -18.90
C THR A 691 -14.50 -8.90 -18.70
N ALA A 692 -13.72 -8.23 -17.84
CA ALA A 692 -12.26 -8.36 -17.68
C ALA A 692 -11.80 -9.55 -16.80
N VAL A 693 -12.41 -10.73 -16.94
CA VAL A 693 -11.92 -11.97 -16.30
C VAL A 693 -11.36 -12.83 -17.42
N ALA A 694 -10.04 -13.00 -17.47
CA ALA A 694 -9.42 -13.85 -18.48
C ALA A 694 -9.34 -15.30 -17.97
N ASP A 695 -9.81 -16.25 -18.77
CA ASP A 695 -9.66 -17.68 -18.54
C ASP A 695 -8.17 -18.10 -18.62
N ILE A 696 -7.48 -18.32 -17.49
CA ILE A 696 -6.03 -18.64 -17.46
C ILE A 696 -5.78 -20.14 -17.23
N GLY A 697 -5.83 -20.91 -18.32
CA GLY A 697 -5.51 -22.33 -18.26
C GLY A 697 -6.32 -23.06 -17.18
N ALA A 698 -5.67 -23.49 -16.10
CA ALA A 698 -6.29 -24.27 -15.03
C ALA A 698 -7.14 -23.47 -14.02
N TYR A 699 -7.03 -22.13 -13.96
CA TYR A 699 -7.74 -21.27 -13.00
C TYR A 699 -8.22 -19.95 -13.60
N GLU A 700 -9.25 -19.37 -13.00
CA GLU A 700 -9.75 -18.04 -13.34
C GLU A 700 -8.97 -17.00 -12.53
N PHE A 701 -8.51 -15.97 -13.22
CA PHE A 701 -7.79 -14.86 -12.60
C PHE A 701 -8.67 -13.63 -12.72
N VAL A 702 -8.98 -13.00 -11.58
CA VAL A 702 -9.31 -11.58 -11.62
C VAL A 702 -8.00 -10.90 -11.91
N ILE A 703 -7.88 -10.30 -13.09
CA ILE A 703 -6.74 -9.45 -13.35
C ILE A 703 -6.88 -8.27 -12.38
N PRO A 704 -6.01 -8.13 -11.36
CA PRO A 704 -5.98 -6.89 -10.62
C PRO A 704 -5.66 -5.81 -11.66
N VAL A 705 -6.41 -4.72 -11.66
CA VAL A 705 -6.10 -3.57 -12.50
C VAL A 705 -4.75 -3.05 -12.03
N VAL A 706 -3.66 -3.52 -12.65
CA VAL A 706 -2.31 -3.01 -12.38
C VAL A 706 -2.16 -1.73 -13.19
N SER A 707 -2.62 -0.62 -12.62
CA SER A 707 -2.18 0.70 -13.05
C SER A 707 -1.14 1.23 -12.05
N ASP A 708 0.00 0.54 -11.96
CA ASP A 708 1.21 1.05 -11.28
C ASP A 708 2.13 1.81 -12.25
N LEU A 709 1.64 2.15 -13.45
CA LEU A 709 2.35 3.00 -14.39
C LEU A 709 2.12 4.46 -14.02
N PRO A 710 3.15 5.21 -13.59
CA PRO A 710 3.00 6.56 -13.06
C PRO A 710 2.35 7.58 -13.99
N ILE A 711 2.37 7.34 -15.31
CA ILE A 711 1.85 8.21 -16.35
C ILE A 711 1.06 7.41 -17.39
N GLU A 712 -0.25 7.63 -17.45
CA GLU A 712 -1.05 7.16 -18.57
C GLU A 712 -1.03 8.19 -19.72
N VAL A 713 -0.83 7.71 -20.94
CA VAL A 713 -1.03 8.52 -22.16
C VAL A 713 -2.24 7.98 -22.91
N LEU A 714 -3.32 8.76 -22.92
CA LEU A 714 -4.59 8.36 -23.53
C LEU A 714 -4.79 9.07 -24.88
N LEU A 715 -5.30 8.32 -25.85
CA LEU A 715 -5.96 8.87 -27.04
C LEU A 715 -7.46 8.61 -26.91
N GLU A 716 -8.23 9.68 -26.72
CA GLU A 716 -9.64 9.63 -26.30
C GLU A 716 -9.79 8.89 -24.97
N THR A 717 -10.17 7.61 -24.98
CA THR A 717 -10.30 6.75 -23.79
C THR A 717 -9.38 5.52 -23.84
N THR A 718 -8.51 5.42 -24.85
CA THR A 718 -7.63 4.25 -25.02
C THR A 718 -6.24 4.59 -24.55
N GLU A 719 -5.72 3.83 -23.59
CA GLU A 719 -4.34 3.95 -23.13
C GLU A 719 -3.36 3.50 -24.21
N ILE A 720 -2.32 4.31 -24.40
CA ILE A 720 -1.19 4.02 -25.26
C ILE A 720 -0.08 3.50 -24.38
N ILE A 721 0.23 2.23 -24.52
CA ILE A 721 1.29 1.58 -23.74
C ILE A 721 2.67 2.15 -24.11
N ASP A 722 3.46 2.49 -23.10
CA ASP A 722 4.85 2.93 -23.27
C ASP A 722 5.67 1.88 -24.02
N ASN A 723 6.61 2.34 -24.86
CA ASN A 723 7.49 1.52 -25.69
C ASN A 723 6.77 0.55 -26.66
N THR A 724 5.47 0.75 -26.92
CA THR A 724 4.76 -0.06 -27.93
C THR A 724 5.43 0.05 -29.30
N THR A 725 5.50 -1.06 -30.02
CA THR A 725 6.07 -1.10 -31.38
C THR A 725 5.00 -0.93 -32.48
N THR A 726 3.72 -0.90 -32.09
CA THR A 726 2.59 -0.74 -33.01
C THR A 726 2.29 0.74 -33.21
N ALA A 727 2.31 1.21 -34.46
CA ALA A 727 2.09 2.62 -34.76
C ALA A 727 0.62 3.04 -34.54
N ILE A 728 0.41 4.09 -33.74
CA ILE A 728 -0.91 4.70 -33.53
C ILE A 728 -1.28 5.52 -34.76
N ASN A 729 -2.41 5.18 -35.40
CA ASN A 729 -2.87 5.86 -36.61
C ASN A 729 -3.78 7.03 -36.26
N LEU A 730 -3.31 8.26 -36.50
CA LEU A 730 -4.02 9.49 -36.16
C LEU A 730 -5.12 9.86 -37.17
N GLY A 731 -5.25 9.12 -38.29
CA GLY A 731 -6.31 9.28 -39.27
C GLY A 731 -5.82 9.60 -40.70
N THR A 732 -6.74 10.11 -41.52
CA THR A 732 -6.49 10.49 -42.92
C THR A 732 -6.93 11.92 -43.19
N THR A 733 -6.12 12.69 -43.91
CA THR A 733 -6.44 14.08 -44.30
C THR A 733 -6.01 14.38 -45.75
N GLU A 734 -6.61 15.39 -46.37
CA GLU A 734 -6.15 15.89 -47.68
C GLU A 734 -4.95 16.83 -47.52
N ILE A 735 -4.13 16.96 -48.58
CA ILE A 735 -3.00 17.90 -48.58
C ILE A 735 -3.50 19.33 -48.28
N SER A 736 -2.79 20.05 -47.41
CA SER A 736 -3.19 21.40 -46.91
C SER A 736 -4.41 21.47 -45.98
N GLU A 737 -4.98 20.34 -45.54
CA GLU A 737 -5.95 20.29 -44.44
C GLU A 737 -5.28 19.88 -43.12
N ALA A 738 -5.55 20.62 -42.05
CA ALA A 738 -4.98 20.34 -40.73
C ALA A 738 -5.69 19.15 -40.07
N LEU A 739 -4.93 18.14 -39.68
CA LEU A 739 -5.37 17.06 -38.81
C LEU A 739 -4.70 17.24 -37.44
N THR A 740 -5.50 17.51 -36.42
CA THR A 740 -5.04 17.72 -35.04
C THR A 740 -5.59 16.61 -34.15
N THR A 741 -4.74 16.04 -33.32
CA THR A 741 -5.09 14.98 -32.37
C THR A 741 -4.73 15.43 -30.96
N THR A 742 -5.66 15.25 -30.01
CA THR A 742 -5.45 15.53 -28.58
C THR A 742 -5.05 14.25 -27.87
N PHE A 743 -4.00 14.34 -27.06
CA PHE A 743 -3.60 13.30 -26.10
C PHE A 743 -3.87 13.81 -24.68
N THR A 744 -4.34 12.93 -23.81
CA THR A 744 -4.46 13.19 -22.37
C THR A 744 -3.32 12.48 -21.66
N LEU A 745 -2.68 13.18 -20.72
CA LEU A 745 -1.70 12.65 -19.80
C LEU A 745 -2.35 12.58 -18.42
N ARG A 746 -2.28 11.44 -17.74
CA ARG A 746 -2.72 11.31 -16.35
C ARG A 746 -1.54 10.89 -15.50
N ASN A 747 -1.37 11.52 -14.36
CA ASN A 747 -0.49 11.03 -13.32
C ASN A 747 -1.31 10.15 -12.39
N THR A 748 -0.96 8.88 -12.28
CA THR A 748 -1.65 7.90 -11.43
C THR A 748 -0.99 7.77 -10.05
N THR A 749 0.07 8.55 -9.81
CA THR A 749 0.82 8.52 -8.55
C THR A 749 0.40 9.65 -7.62
N PRO A 750 0.57 9.45 -6.31
CA PRO A 750 0.36 10.49 -5.30
C PRO A 750 1.46 11.58 -5.30
N ASN A 751 2.42 11.54 -6.23
CA ASN A 751 3.53 12.50 -6.30
C ASN A 751 3.48 13.31 -7.60
N GLU A 752 3.93 14.57 -7.59
CA GLU A 752 4.01 15.37 -8.82
C GLU A 752 5.01 14.78 -9.83
N VAL A 753 4.59 14.68 -11.09
CA VAL A 753 5.41 14.20 -12.19
C VAL A 753 5.87 15.36 -13.07
N THR A 754 7.18 15.50 -13.28
CA THR A 754 7.74 16.52 -14.18
C THR A 754 7.90 15.97 -15.59
N LEU A 755 7.54 16.76 -16.59
CA LEU A 755 7.53 16.39 -18.00
C LEU A 755 8.46 17.31 -18.80
N SER A 756 9.28 16.75 -19.70
CA SER A 756 10.22 17.53 -20.50
C SER A 756 10.60 16.86 -21.84
N ASP A 757 11.36 17.57 -22.68
CA ASP A 757 11.99 17.04 -23.90
C ASP A 757 11.04 16.30 -24.87
N LEU A 758 9.84 16.83 -25.10
CA LEU A 758 8.93 16.31 -26.14
C LEU A 758 9.59 16.36 -27.54
N GLN A 759 9.68 15.22 -28.19
CA GLN A 759 10.16 15.00 -29.55
C GLN A 759 9.05 14.44 -30.42
N LEU A 760 8.88 15.02 -31.61
CA LEU A 760 7.90 14.61 -32.61
C LEU A 760 8.61 14.25 -33.93
N PRO A 761 8.04 13.35 -34.76
CA PRO A 761 8.59 13.05 -36.09
C PRO A 761 8.50 14.27 -37.03
N GLU A 762 9.35 14.33 -38.07
CA GLU A 762 9.52 15.51 -38.93
C GLU A 762 8.23 16.07 -39.57
N SER A 763 7.19 15.24 -39.77
CA SER A 763 5.90 15.66 -40.36
C SER A 763 4.83 16.03 -39.33
N PHE A 764 5.17 16.07 -38.03
CA PHE A 764 4.25 16.38 -36.95
C PHE A 764 4.78 17.55 -36.11
N SER A 765 3.87 18.42 -35.68
CA SER A 765 4.19 19.61 -34.89
C SER A 765 3.28 19.72 -33.66
N LEU A 766 3.79 20.32 -32.58
CA LEU A 766 3.02 20.58 -31.36
C LEU A 766 2.12 21.80 -31.56
N VAL A 767 0.84 21.67 -31.19
CA VAL A 767 -0.11 22.79 -31.10
C VAL A 767 -0.19 23.25 -29.65
N GLY A 768 0.23 24.49 -29.39
CA GLY A 768 0.24 25.05 -28.03
C GLY A 768 1.52 24.73 -27.26
N THR A 769 1.38 24.34 -25.99
CA THR A 769 2.49 24.04 -25.07
C THR A 769 2.36 22.64 -24.51
N PHE A 770 3.50 21.97 -24.28
CA PHE A 770 3.53 20.70 -23.57
C PHE A 770 3.54 20.99 -22.05
N PRO A 771 2.70 20.32 -21.25
CA PRO A 771 2.64 20.53 -19.81
C PRO A 771 4.01 20.26 -19.17
N PRO A 772 4.50 21.11 -18.24
CA PRO A 772 5.80 20.92 -17.60
C PRO A 772 5.73 20.01 -16.36
N THR A 773 4.56 19.88 -15.74
CA THR A 773 4.28 18.99 -14.61
C THR A 773 2.85 18.45 -14.67
N LEU A 774 2.59 17.34 -13.97
CA LEU A 774 1.30 16.79 -13.64
C LEU A 774 1.21 16.68 -12.12
N ALA A 775 0.20 17.30 -11.51
CA ALA A 775 -0.06 17.17 -10.08
C ALA A 775 -0.34 15.69 -9.72
N ALA A 776 -0.18 15.33 -8.45
CA ALA A 776 -0.58 14.02 -7.93
C ALA A 776 -2.04 13.71 -8.34
N ASN A 777 -2.28 12.52 -8.89
CA ASN A 777 -3.59 12.10 -9.41
C ASN A 777 -4.23 13.06 -10.45
N GLY A 778 -3.41 13.93 -11.05
CA GLY A 778 -3.86 15.01 -11.93
C GLY A 778 -3.77 14.67 -13.41
N GLU A 779 -4.55 15.38 -14.22
CA GLU A 779 -4.55 15.23 -15.68
C GLU A 779 -4.14 16.51 -16.42
N ALA A 780 -3.54 16.36 -17.60
CA ALA A 780 -3.33 17.44 -18.56
C ALA A 780 -3.51 16.96 -20.00
N THR A 781 -3.63 17.88 -20.96
CA THR A 781 -3.73 17.52 -22.38
C THR A 781 -2.72 18.27 -23.23
N PHE A 782 -2.31 17.67 -24.35
CA PHE A 782 -1.53 18.33 -25.39
C PHE A 782 -1.99 17.90 -26.79
N GLN A 783 -1.75 18.75 -27.80
CA GLN A 783 -2.23 18.53 -29.15
C GLN A 783 -1.09 18.39 -30.16
N VAL A 784 -1.16 17.37 -31.01
CA VAL A 784 -0.21 17.14 -32.12
C VAL A 784 -0.93 17.38 -33.44
N GLN A 785 -0.32 18.14 -34.33
CA GLN A 785 -0.81 18.42 -35.68
C GLN A 785 0.05 17.72 -36.72
N LEU A 786 -0.59 17.17 -37.74
CA LEU A 786 0.08 16.70 -38.96
C LEU A 786 0.32 17.87 -39.92
N ASP A 787 1.58 18.08 -40.29
CA ASP A 787 2.00 19.06 -41.29
C ASP A 787 1.82 18.46 -42.71
N ALA A 788 0.57 18.42 -43.19
CA ALA A 788 0.13 17.77 -44.43
C ALA A 788 0.66 18.43 -45.72
N THR A 789 1.97 18.37 -45.92
CA THR A 789 2.74 19.06 -46.97
C THR A 789 2.95 18.23 -48.23
N ASP A 790 3.01 16.90 -48.11
CA ASP A 790 3.20 15.96 -49.23
C ASP A 790 2.29 14.73 -49.05
N VAL A 791 1.77 14.19 -50.15
CA VAL A 791 0.97 12.95 -50.15
C VAL A 791 1.84 11.77 -49.69
N GLY A 792 1.36 10.99 -48.73
CA GLY A 792 2.12 9.88 -48.16
C GLY A 792 1.59 9.40 -46.81
N THR A 793 2.36 8.53 -46.16
CA THR A 793 2.03 7.98 -44.83
C THR A 793 3.24 8.19 -43.91
N PRO A 794 3.45 9.40 -43.37
CA PRO A 794 4.56 9.66 -42.46
C PRO A 794 4.44 8.81 -41.20
N LEU A 795 5.57 8.23 -40.78
CA LEU A 795 5.73 7.36 -39.62
C LEU A 795 6.96 7.80 -38.83
N GLY A 796 6.84 7.88 -37.51
CA GLY A 796 7.97 8.06 -36.61
C GLY A 796 7.58 8.02 -35.14
N GLU A 797 8.56 8.16 -34.26
CA GLU A 797 8.37 8.08 -32.80
C GLU A 797 8.00 9.44 -32.19
N LEU A 798 6.98 9.45 -31.33
CA LEU A 798 6.70 10.49 -30.34
C LEU A 798 7.36 10.07 -29.03
N ARG A 799 8.10 10.97 -28.39
CA ARG A 799 8.86 10.68 -27.17
C ARG A 799 8.92 11.88 -26.21
N PHE A 800 8.83 11.67 -24.91
CA PHE A 800 9.12 12.70 -23.88
C PHE A 800 9.81 12.09 -22.64
N ILE A 801 10.34 12.95 -21.77
CA ILE A 801 11.10 12.59 -20.56
C ILE A 801 10.25 12.88 -19.33
N THR A 802 10.34 11.99 -18.35
CA THR A 802 9.63 12.09 -17.07
C THR A 802 10.64 12.05 -15.90
N ASN A 803 10.24 12.43 -14.69
CA ASN A 803 11.03 12.19 -13.46
C ASN A 803 10.76 10.79 -12.86
N ASN A 804 9.92 9.97 -13.49
CA ASN A 804 9.62 8.62 -13.06
C ASN A 804 10.58 7.63 -13.72
N ASN A 805 11.14 6.72 -12.95
CA ASN A 805 12.21 5.83 -13.45
C ASN A 805 11.69 4.68 -14.32
N THR A 806 10.40 4.36 -14.23
CA THR A 806 9.75 3.27 -14.97
C THR A 806 9.30 3.70 -16.37
N GLU A 807 9.04 5.00 -16.58
CA GLU A 807 8.51 5.57 -17.82
C GLU A 807 9.35 6.77 -18.29
N ASN A 808 10.67 6.56 -18.39
CA ASN A 808 11.60 7.59 -18.83
C ASN A 808 12.68 7.04 -19.77
N PRO A 809 12.59 7.33 -21.09
CA PRO A 809 11.53 8.11 -21.74
C PRO A 809 10.20 7.37 -21.83
N PHE A 810 9.11 8.12 -21.99
CA PHE A 810 7.86 7.59 -22.54
C PHE A 810 7.87 7.77 -24.06
N ASN A 811 7.66 6.70 -24.84
CA ASN A 811 7.73 6.76 -26.30
C ASN A 811 6.87 5.72 -27.04
N PHE A 812 6.31 6.13 -28.18
CA PHE A 812 5.56 5.26 -29.08
C PHE A 812 5.56 5.77 -30.54
N PRO A 813 5.43 4.89 -31.55
CA PRO A 813 5.32 5.30 -32.94
C PRO A 813 3.93 5.85 -33.28
N ILE A 814 3.88 6.94 -34.04
CA ILE A 814 2.66 7.53 -34.62
C ILE A 814 2.72 7.55 -36.14
N THR A 815 1.56 7.42 -36.80
CA THR A 815 1.41 7.48 -38.25
C THR A 815 0.12 8.19 -38.65
N ALA A 816 0.08 8.77 -39.84
CA ALA A 816 -1.16 9.30 -40.44
C ALA A 816 -1.11 9.15 -41.97
N THR A 817 -2.24 9.29 -42.66
CA THR A 817 -2.29 9.21 -44.14
C THR A 817 -2.69 10.55 -44.76
N ILE A 818 -1.89 11.03 -45.72
CA ILE A 818 -2.15 12.25 -46.49
C ILE A 818 -2.54 11.85 -47.91
N ILE A 819 -3.72 12.25 -48.36
CA ILE A 819 -4.25 11.96 -49.70
C ILE A 819 -4.34 13.22 -50.57
N SER A 820 -4.48 13.04 -51.88
CA SER A 820 -4.71 14.16 -52.81
C SER A 820 -6.16 14.65 -52.74
N PRO A 821 -6.43 15.95 -53.01
CA PRO A 821 -7.78 16.49 -52.94
C PRO A 821 -8.73 15.78 -53.89
N THR A 822 -9.93 15.47 -53.40
CA THR A 822 -10.97 14.81 -54.19
C THR A 822 -11.65 15.83 -55.13
N GLU A 823 -11.62 15.61 -56.45
CA GLU A 823 -12.24 16.52 -57.44
C GLU A 823 -13.78 16.50 -57.31
N PRO A 824 -14.49 17.65 -57.21
CA PRO A 824 -15.93 17.65 -57.00
C PRO A 824 -16.70 17.25 -58.26
N GLU A 825 -17.60 16.26 -58.15
CA GLU A 825 -18.54 15.89 -59.22
C GLU A 825 -19.62 16.98 -59.46
N PRO A 826 -20.13 17.12 -60.71
CA PRO A 826 -21.03 18.20 -61.07
C PRO A 826 -22.50 17.93 -60.69
N GLU A 827 -23.15 18.92 -60.06
CA GLU A 827 -24.57 18.91 -59.71
C GLU A 827 -25.51 18.78 -60.93
N THR A 828 -26.65 18.10 -60.72
CA THR A 828 -27.81 18.12 -61.64
C THR A 828 -29.10 18.59 -60.93
N PRO A 829 -30.04 19.25 -61.64
CA PRO A 829 -30.99 20.23 -61.09
C PRO A 829 -32.41 19.68 -60.74
N PRO A 830 -33.25 20.45 -60.00
CA PRO A 830 -34.58 20.04 -59.51
C PRO A 830 -35.70 20.40 -60.53
N PRO A 831 -36.96 19.88 -60.45
CA PRO A 831 -38.01 20.50 -59.60
C PRO A 831 -39.29 19.68 -59.19
N THR A 832 -39.90 20.11 -58.06
CA THR A 832 -41.35 20.37 -57.74
C THR A 832 -42.48 19.37 -58.06
N ASP A 833 -43.40 19.08 -57.09
CA ASP A 833 -44.62 19.91 -56.84
C ASP A 833 -45.44 19.47 -55.59
N THR A 834 -46.26 20.38 -55.06
CA THR A 834 -46.94 20.39 -53.73
C THR A 834 -48.50 20.26 -53.83
N PRO A 835 -49.37 20.78 -52.89
CA PRO A 835 -50.26 20.09 -51.92
C PRO A 835 -51.78 20.37 -52.22
N PRO A 836 -52.81 20.45 -51.30
CA PRO A 836 -52.96 21.23 -50.02
C PRO A 836 -53.78 20.50 -48.89
N GLY A 837 -54.03 20.98 -47.66
CA GLY A 837 -53.76 22.21 -46.91
C GLY A 837 -54.61 22.31 -45.60
N SER A 838 -54.32 23.35 -44.79
CA SER A 838 -55.08 23.93 -43.64
C SER A 838 -54.85 23.32 -42.24
N GLY A 839 -54.52 24.03 -41.15
CA GLY A 839 -54.32 25.46 -40.87
C GLY A 839 -54.45 25.80 -39.37
N ILE A 840 -53.42 26.42 -38.78
CA ILE A 840 -53.32 27.46 -37.70
C ILE A 840 -54.07 27.31 -36.33
N ILE A 841 -53.34 27.52 -35.20
CA ILE A 841 -53.56 28.47 -34.04
C ILE A 841 -52.92 27.92 -32.71
N VAL A 842 -51.82 28.50 -32.16
CA VAL A 842 -51.61 29.45 -31.01
C VAL A 842 -51.46 28.85 -29.56
N THR A 843 -50.35 29.24 -28.88
CA THR A 843 -49.99 29.41 -27.43
C THR A 843 -50.02 28.28 -26.38
N GLY A 844 -48.88 28.14 -25.65
CA GLY A 844 -48.75 28.33 -24.19
C GLY A 844 -49.06 27.16 -23.23
N PRO A 845 -48.23 26.89 -22.19
CA PRO A 845 -48.43 25.81 -21.22
C PRO A 845 -49.08 26.29 -19.90
N ILE A 846 -49.99 25.50 -19.31
CA ILE A 846 -50.39 25.54 -17.88
C ILE A 846 -50.86 24.13 -17.43
N LEU A 847 -50.45 23.76 -16.21
CA LEU A 847 -50.75 22.59 -15.35
C LEU A 847 -52.25 22.19 -15.23
N PRO A 848 -52.60 21.02 -14.65
CA PRO A 848 -52.91 21.02 -13.20
C PRO A 848 -52.59 19.73 -12.40
N GLU A 849 -52.47 19.95 -11.08
CA GLU A 849 -52.52 19.02 -9.96
C GLU A 849 -53.74 18.07 -9.96
N SER A 850 -53.64 16.93 -9.27
CA SER A 850 -54.42 16.65 -8.05
C SER A 850 -54.21 15.21 -7.54
N LEU A 851 -53.72 15.06 -6.31
CA LEU A 851 -54.08 13.96 -5.40
C LEU A 851 -55.31 14.40 -4.58
N PRO A 852 -56.15 13.46 -4.10
CA PRO A 852 -56.42 13.51 -2.65
C PRO A 852 -56.71 12.15 -1.97
N SER A 853 -56.18 12.05 -0.72
CA SER A 853 -56.80 11.57 0.54
C SER A 853 -57.22 10.08 0.64
N SER A 854 -57.16 9.39 1.79
CA SER A 854 -57.36 9.78 3.20
C SER A 854 -56.92 8.59 4.11
N ASP A 855 -56.24 8.81 5.25
CA ASP A 855 -56.79 8.88 6.64
C ASP A 855 -57.38 7.55 7.17
N SER A 856 -57.25 7.04 8.40
CA SER A 856 -56.75 7.44 9.74
C SER A 856 -56.51 6.11 10.51
N SER A 857 -55.70 5.98 11.57
CA SER A 857 -55.90 6.37 13.00
C SER A 857 -54.81 5.62 13.80
N GLU A 858 -54.24 6.03 14.92
CA GLU A 858 -54.77 6.80 16.05
C GLU A 858 -53.61 7.30 16.93
N VAL A 859 -53.86 8.39 17.64
CA VAL A 859 -52.95 9.21 18.45
C VAL A 859 -52.99 8.79 19.91
N ASP A 860 -51.85 8.85 20.62
CA ASP A 860 -51.82 9.29 22.01
C ASP A 860 -50.66 10.29 22.21
N SER A 861 -50.97 11.44 22.83
CA SER A 861 -50.13 12.65 22.89
C SER A 861 -49.24 12.72 24.14
N PRO A 862 -48.03 13.32 24.10
CA PRO A 862 -47.26 13.64 25.31
C PRO A 862 -47.59 15.05 25.88
N PRO A 863 -47.30 15.30 27.17
CA PRO A 863 -47.57 16.56 27.84
C PRO A 863 -46.52 17.63 27.49
N GLY A 864 -46.96 18.89 27.47
CA GLY A 864 -46.06 20.03 27.30
C GLY A 864 -45.17 20.28 28.51
N ASP A 865 -43.95 20.71 28.24
CA ASP A 865 -43.29 21.74 29.03
C ASP A 865 -42.64 22.76 28.10
N SER A 866 -42.91 24.03 28.38
CA SER A 866 -42.38 25.19 27.67
C SER A 866 -41.25 25.76 28.51
N ALA A 867 -40.00 25.49 28.11
CA ALA A 867 -38.85 26.18 28.68
C ALA A 867 -37.71 26.28 27.66
N ASN A 868 -37.57 27.49 27.09
CA ASN A 868 -36.32 28.13 26.68
C ASN A 868 -35.29 27.23 25.95
N ARG A 869 -35.36 27.18 24.61
CA ARG A 869 -34.28 26.63 23.77
C ARG A 869 -33.06 27.54 23.86
N ASP A 870 -32.12 27.15 24.70
CA ASP A 870 -30.73 27.54 24.62
C ASP A 870 -30.16 26.82 23.38
N PHE A 871 -29.78 27.57 22.35
CA PHE A 871 -29.14 27.05 21.14
C PHE A 871 -27.65 26.83 21.40
N SER A 872 -27.32 25.99 22.37
CA SER A 872 -25.99 25.38 22.46
C SER A 872 -26.03 24.09 21.64
N LEU A 873 -25.43 24.12 20.45
CA LEU A 873 -25.16 22.92 19.66
C LEU A 873 -24.25 21.99 20.47
N PRO A 874 -24.38 20.66 20.33
CA PRO A 874 -23.40 19.75 20.90
C PRO A 874 -22.03 20.01 20.23
N GLU A 875 -20.98 20.18 21.04
CA GLU A 875 -19.60 20.06 20.56
C GLU A 875 -19.37 18.63 20.03
N SER A 876 -18.32 18.42 19.21
CA SER A 876 -17.89 17.20 18.48
C SER A 876 -17.93 15.83 19.19
N GLY A 877 -18.44 15.73 20.41
CA GLY A 877 -18.64 14.50 21.16
C GLY A 877 -19.78 13.60 20.67
N ALA A 878 -20.50 13.92 19.59
CA ALA A 878 -21.52 13.04 19.01
C ALA A 878 -20.90 11.79 18.34
N CYS A 879 -19.77 11.94 17.65
CA CYS A 879 -19.05 10.83 17.01
C CYS A 879 -18.07 10.09 17.95
N GLN A 880 -17.77 10.63 19.16
CA GLN A 880 -16.80 10.05 20.10
C GLN A 880 -17.40 9.12 21.16
N GLY A 881 -18.57 8.57 20.88
CA GLY A 881 -19.36 7.89 21.90
C GLY A 881 -19.98 6.60 21.44
N PHE A 882 -19.21 5.63 20.95
CA PHE A 882 -19.51 4.19 21.04
C PHE A 882 -18.36 3.40 20.39
N MET A 883 -17.48 2.79 21.17
CA MET A 883 -16.63 1.67 20.71
C MET A 883 -16.56 0.66 21.84
N VAL A 884 -17.73 0.20 22.28
CA VAL A 884 -17.84 -0.97 23.16
C VAL A 884 -18.70 -1.98 22.42
N PHE A 885 -18.06 -2.76 21.56
CA PHE A 885 -18.72 -3.86 20.89
C PHE A 885 -19.30 -4.84 21.92
N PRO A 886 -20.52 -5.35 21.71
CA PRO A 886 -21.02 -6.47 22.48
C PRO A 886 -20.03 -7.64 22.41
N GLY A 887 -19.65 -8.17 23.58
CA GLY A 887 -18.76 -9.34 23.63
C GLY A 887 -19.51 -10.62 23.25
N PRO A 888 -18.80 -11.71 22.96
CA PRO A 888 -19.39 -12.97 22.53
C PRO A 888 -20.40 -13.55 23.53
N ASN A 889 -21.38 -14.29 23.00
CA ASN A 889 -22.45 -14.92 23.76
C ASN A 889 -21.94 -15.98 24.75
N SER A 890 -22.64 -16.12 25.88
CA SER A 890 -22.33 -17.13 26.90
C SER A 890 -22.96 -18.49 26.55
N VAL A 891 -22.35 -19.20 25.60
CA VAL A 891 -22.79 -20.53 25.14
C VAL A 891 -21.91 -21.67 25.68
N ALA A 892 -22.43 -22.91 25.66
CA ALA A 892 -21.79 -24.06 26.30
C ALA A 892 -21.37 -25.19 25.34
N ASP A 893 -21.89 -25.20 24.10
CA ASP A 893 -21.56 -26.21 23.10
C ASP A 893 -20.54 -25.66 22.10
N THR A 894 -19.61 -26.50 21.63
CA THR A 894 -18.54 -26.09 20.71
C THR A 894 -18.42 -27.08 19.58
N LEU A 895 -18.55 -26.56 18.37
CA LEU A 895 -18.54 -27.24 17.09
C LEU A 895 -17.34 -26.76 16.28
N TYR A 896 -16.74 -27.68 15.52
CA TYR A 896 -15.66 -27.38 14.59
C TYR A 896 -16.09 -27.89 13.22
N SER A 897 -16.03 -27.05 12.19
CA SER A 897 -16.45 -27.42 10.83
C SER A 897 -15.65 -28.62 10.33
N GLY A 898 -14.35 -28.68 10.69
CA GLY A 898 -13.45 -29.76 10.29
C GLY A 898 -13.32 -29.90 8.77
N GLY A 899 -13.50 -28.79 8.04
CA GLY A 899 -13.51 -28.73 6.58
C GLY A 899 -14.80 -29.24 5.93
N VAL A 900 -15.89 -29.38 6.70
CA VAL A 900 -17.22 -29.61 6.13
C VAL A 900 -17.78 -28.27 5.66
N ASN A 901 -17.96 -28.11 4.35
CA ASN A 901 -18.48 -26.87 3.76
C ASN A 901 -19.64 -27.22 2.78
N PRO A 902 -20.89 -26.80 3.04
CA PRO A 902 -21.34 -25.98 4.18
C PRO A 902 -21.47 -26.75 5.50
N PHE A 903 -21.15 -26.09 6.61
CA PHE A 903 -21.37 -26.55 7.98
C PHE A 903 -22.64 -25.92 8.57
N PHE A 904 -23.44 -26.74 9.25
CA PHE A 904 -24.69 -26.30 9.86
C PHE A 904 -24.63 -26.51 11.38
N GLY A 905 -24.87 -25.45 12.14
CA GLY A 905 -25.21 -25.45 13.55
C GLY A 905 -26.60 -26.03 13.81
N THR A 906 -27.15 -25.76 14.99
CA THR A 906 -28.46 -26.26 15.41
C THR A 906 -29.41 -25.13 15.82
N ASP A 907 -30.59 -25.46 16.36
CA ASP A 907 -31.54 -24.44 16.84
C ASP A 907 -31.22 -24.00 18.30
N THR A 908 -29.97 -24.15 18.75
CA THR A 908 -29.50 -23.69 20.07
C THR A 908 -28.21 -22.88 19.94
N GLY A 909 -27.89 -22.02 20.92
CA GLY A 909 -26.64 -21.24 20.86
C GLY A 909 -25.38 -22.11 21.02
N GLU A 910 -24.48 -21.99 20.06
CA GLU A 910 -23.24 -22.75 19.92
C GLU A 910 -22.02 -21.87 19.64
N ILE A 911 -20.82 -22.43 19.85
CA ILE A 911 -19.59 -21.87 19.29
C ILE A 911 -19.23 -22.67 18.05
N ILE A 912 -19.11 -22.02 16.89
CA ILE A 912 -18.77 -22.66 15.61
C ILE A 912 -17.42 -22.11 15.14
N TYR A 913 -16.43 -23.00 14.95
CA TYR A 913 -15.14 -22.63 14.36
C TYR A 913 -15.00 -23.19 12.95
N GLY A 914 -14.67 -22.32 12.00
CA GLY A 914 -14.15 -22.67 10.69
C GLY A 914 -12.68 -23.10 10.73
N THR A 915 -12.05 -23.06 9.57
CA THR A 915 -10.70 -23.54 9.31
C THR A 915 -9.82 -22.38 8.82
N ALA A 916 -8.80 -22.68 8.02
CA ALA A 916 -7.94 -21.67 7.42
C ALA A 916 -8.13 -21.63 5.89
N SER A 917 -9.30 -22.05 5.43
CA SER A 917 -9.73 -22.12 4.04
C SER A 917 -11.13 -21.55 3.98
N ASP A 918 -11.58 -21.11 2.80
CA ASP A 918 -12.95 -20.62 2.59
C ASP A 918 -14.00 -21.59 3.17
N ASP A 919 -14.65 -21.17 4.25
CA ASP A 919 -15.67 -21.90 5.00
C ASP A 919 -17.06 -21.31 4.70
N PHE A 920 -18.08 -22.18 4.71
CA PHE A 920 -19.48 -21.73 4.71
C PHE A 920 -20.13 -22.23 5.99
N LEU A 921 -20.35 -21.33 6.94
CA LEU A 921 -20.86 -21.63 8.27
C LEU A 921 -22.25 -21.03 8.46
N LEU A 922 -23.19 -21.85 8.96
CA LEU A 922 -24.55 -21.41 9.28
C LEU A 922 -24.89 -21.72 10.75
N GLY A 923 -25.16 -20.70 11.58
CA GLY A 923 -25.59 -20.83 12.98
C GLY A 923 -26.94 -21.53 13.13
N MET A 924 -27.91 -21.10 12.30
CA MET A 924 -29.30 -21.56 12.20
C MET A 924 -30.21 -20.92 13.24
N GLY A 925 -30.16 -21.30 14.51
CA GLY A 925 -31.06 -20.74 15.51
C GLY A 925 -30.46 -20.68 16.90
N GLY A 926 -30.78 -19.63 17.66
CA GLY A 926 -30.20 -19.41 18.99
C GLY A 926 -29.03 -18.44 18.91
N ASP A 927 -28.53 -17.98 20.06
CA ASP A 927 -27.49 -16.95 20.10
C ASP A 927 -26.10 -17.61 19.92
N ASP A 928 -25.57 -17.60 18.70
CA ASP A 928 -24.36 -18.28 18.30
C ASP A 928 -23.09 -17.41 18.44
N ASN A 929 -21.93 -18.06 18.51
CA ASN A 929 -20.61 -17.45 18.31
C ASN A 929 -19.94 -18.14 17.12
N ILE A 930 -19.86 -17.48 15.97
CA ILE A 930 -19.31 -18.03 14.73
C ILE A 930 -17.95 -17.39 14.48
N TYR A 931 -16.93 -18.22 14.25
CA TYR A 931 -15.55 -17.80 13.95
C TYR A 931 -15.15 -18.37 12.59
N GLY A 932 -14.96 -17.52 11.57
CA GLY A 932 -14.59 -17.90 10.20
C GLY A 932 -13.19 -18.50 10.15
N GLY A 933 -12.19 -17.69 10.48
CA GLY A 933 -10.80 -18.13 10.63
C GLY A 933 -9.88 -17.45 9.64
N MET A 934 -9.28 -18.19 8.72
CA MET A 934 -8.57 -17.56 7.59
C MET A 934 -9.25 -18.01 6.30
N GLY A 935 -9.15 -17.19 5.25
CA GLY A 935 -9.75 -17.50 3.95
C GLY A 935 -10.99 -16.65 3.73
N ASN A 936 -11.60 -16.75 2.55
CA ASN A 936 -12.77 -15.94 2.22
C ASN A 936 -14.03 -16.71 2.58
N ASP A 937 -14.57 -16.41 3.75
CA ASP A 937 -15.63 -17.16 4.40
C ASP A 937 -17.03 -16.62 4.04
N THR A 938 -18.03 -17.48 4.13
CA THR A 938 -19.44 -17.12 4.05
C THR A 938 -20.14 -17.53 5.33
N LEU A 939 -20.51 -16.54 6.15
CA LEU A 939 -20.99 -16.74 7.52
C LEU A 939 -22.44 -16.26 7.67
N HIS A 940 -23.29 -17.09 8.25
CA HIS A 940 -24.72 -16.78 8.45
C HIS A 940 -25.16 -17.07 9.88
N GLY A 941 -25.58 -16.06 10.64
CA GLY A 941 -26.22 -16.22 11.96
C GLY A 941 -27.59 -16.88 11.83
N ASN A 942 -28.43 -16.31 10.97
CA ASN A 942 -29.83 -16.65 10.68
C ASN A 942 -30.84 -16.14 11.71
N THR A 943 -30.94 -16.75 12.90
CA THR A 943 -31.91 -16.30 13.91
C THR A 943 -31.32 -16.43 15.30
N GLY A 944 -31.46 -15.41 16.13
CA GLY A 944 -30.75 -15.33 17.41
C GLY A 944 -30.03 -14.01 17.51
N ASN A 945 -29.42 -13.72 18.66
CA ASN A 945 -28.50 -12.60 18.75
C ASN A 945 -27.08 -13.16 18.60
N ASP A 946 -26.56 -13.17 17.39
CA ASP A 946 -25.35 -13.87 16.99
C ASP A 946 -24.11 -12.97 17.11
N TYR A 947 -22.98 -13.56 17.49
CA TYR A 947 -21.66 -12.93 17.44
C TYR A 947 -20.86 -13.61 16.34
N ILE A 948 -20.54 -12.89 15.29
CA ILE A 948 -19.83 -13.41 14.11
C ILE A 948 -18.52 -12.66 13.95
N ASP A 949 -17.42 -13.41 13.98
CA ASP A 949 -16.04 -12.97 13.79
C ASP A 949 -15.52 -13.65 12.53
N ALA A 950 -15.35 -12.87 11.46
CA ALA A 950 -14.95 -13.37 10.15
C ALA A 950 -13.43 -13.60 10.06
N SER A 951 -12.66 -12.75 10.75
CA SER A 951 -11.22 -12.86 11.03
C SER A 951 -10.29 -12.40 9.89
N PHE A 952 -9.83 -13.27 8.99
CA PHE A 952 -8.90 -12.84 7.93
C PHE A 952 -9.38 -13.33 6.58
N GLY A 953 -9.47 -12.44 5.61
CA GLY A 953 -9.91 -12.75 4.25
C GLY A 953 -10.98 -11.77 3.80
N ASN A 954 -11.46 -11.92 2.58
CA ASN A 954 -12.58 -11.11 2.09
C ASN A 954 -13.86 -11.90 2.30
N ASP A 955 -14.56 -11.60 3.39
CA ASP A 955 -15.64 -12.39 3.94
C ASP A 955 -17.01 -11.86 3.56
N LEU A 956 -17.99 -12.75 3.56
CA LEU A 956 -19.40 -12.44 3.33
C LEU A 956 -20.21 -12.86 4.55
N VAL A 957 -20.74 -11.89 5.30
CA VAL A 957 -21.39 -12.12 6.59
C VAL A 957 -22.84 -11.65 6.58
N TYR A 958 -23.75 -12.50 7.06
CA TYR A 958 -25.17 -12.18 7.26
C TYR A 958 -25.57 -12.45 8.72
N GLY A 959 -26.02 -11.43 9.45
CA GLY A 959 -26.57 -11.55 10.80
C GLY A 959 -27.89 -12.31 10.78
N GLY A 960 -28.92 -11.69 10.20
CA GLY A 960 -30.18 -12.33 9.86
C GLY A 960 -31.36 -11.78 10.66
N LYS A 961 -31.62 -12.32 11.85
CA LYS A 961 -32.73 -11.88 12.70
C LYS A 961 -32.33 -11.93 14.16
N GLY A 962 -32.44 -10.80 14.81
CA GLY A 962 -32.04 -10.59 16.19
C GLY A 962 -31.00 -9.50 16.22
N ASN A 963 -30.48 -9.19 17.40
CA ASN A 963 -29.51 -8.14 17.55
C ASN A 963 -28.11 -8.74 17.47
N ASP A 964 -27.53 -8.71 16.27
CA ASP A 964 -26.29 -9.38 15.93
C ASP A 964 -25.08 -8.47 16.11
N THR A 965 -23.90 -9.08 16.23
CA THR A 965 -22.60 -8.40 16.24
C THR A 965 -21.70 -9.06 15.21
N LEU A 966 -21.38 -8.33 14.15
CA LEU A 966 -20.63 -8.80 12.98
C LEU A 966 -19.28 -8.06 12.92
N LEU A 967 -18.18 -8.79 12.88
CA LEU A 967 -16.82 -8.27 12.83
C LEU A 967 -16.10 -8.87 11.63
N GLY A 968 -15.69 -8.05 10.66
CA GLY A 968 -14.93 -8.45 9.48
C GLY A 968 -13.46 -8.73 9.81
N PHE A 969 -12.80 -7.75 10.44
CA PHE A 969 -11.36 -7.69 10.70
C PHE A 969 -10.53 -7.46 9.44
N ASP A 970 -9.58 -8.32 9.07
CA ASP A 970 -8.63 -8.01 8.00
C ASP A 970 -9.14 -8.52 6.64
N GLY A 971 -9.31 -7.64 5.66
CA GLY A 971 -9.69 -7.95 4.29
C GLY A 971 -10.83 -7.05 3.81
N ASN A 972 -11.23 -7.17 2.53
CA ASN A 972 -12.35 -6.40 2.00
C ASN A 972 -13.64 -7.20 2.18
N ASP A 973 -14.36 -6.92 3.24
CA ASP A 973 -15.49 -7.67 3.73
C ASP A 973 -16.84 -7.12 3.26
N THR A 974 -17.86 -7.97 3.29
CA THR A 974 -19.25 -7.61 2.99
C THR A 974 -20.17 -8.07 4.12
N LEU A 975 -20.66 -7.14 4.94
CA LEU A 975 -21.45 -7.40 6.14
C LEU A 975 -22.89 -6.90 5.99
N PHE A 976 -23.87 -7.77 6.31
CA PHE A 976 -25.30 -7.45 6.33
C PHE A 976 -25.90 -7.74 7.71
N GLY A 977 -26.45 -6.70 8.38
CA GLY A 977 -27.18 -6.86 9.65
C GLY A 977 -28.52 -7.60 9.47
N ASP A 978 -29.26 -7.20 8.43
CA ASP A 978 -30.56 -7.72 7.99
C ASP A 978 -31.79 -7.20 8.77
N ASN A 979 -32.10 -7.71 9.97
CA ASN A 979 -33.28 -7.28 10.72
C ASN A 979 -32.99 -7.17 12.21
N ASP A 980 -33.60 -6.15 12.83
CA ASP A 980 -33.44 -5.82 14.25
C ASP A 980 -32.09 -5.09 14.44
N ASN A 981 -31.74 -4.70 15.67
CA ASN A 981 -30.70 -3.68 15.86
C ASN A 981 -29.30 -4.33 15.96
N ASP A 982 -28.48 -4.10 14.94
CA ASP A 982 -27.20 -4.78 14.75
C ASP A 982 -25.97 -3.89 14.99
N TRP A 983 -24.84 -4.55 15.26
CA TRP A 983 -23.51 -3.94 15.33
C TRP A 983 -22.62 -4.52 14.24
N LEU A 984 -22.13 -3.69 13.34
CA LEU A 984 -21.24 -4.09 12.24
C LEU A 984 -19.91 -3.35 12.36
N TRP A 985 -18.80 -4.06 12.19
CA TRP A 985 -17.47 -3.48 12.05
C TRP A 985 -16.72 -4.15 10.90
N GLY A 986 -16.31 -3.35 9.90
CA GLY A 986 -15.52 -3.78 8.75
C GLY A 986 -14.14 -4.25 9.18
N GLY A 987 -13.26 -3.32 9.56
CA GLY A 987 -11.94 -3.64 10.07
C GLY A 987 -10.84 -2.99 9.23
N ASP A 988 -9.88 -3.76 8.73
CA ASP A 988 -8.83 -3.29 7.82
C ASP A 988 -9.16 -3.76 6.40
N GLY A 989 -9.44 -2.85 5.46
CA GLY A 989 -9.77 -3.17 4.08
C GLY A 989 -10.78 -2.19 3.50
N ASP A 990 -11.08 -2.28 2.21
CA ASP A 990 -12.18 -1.50 1.63
C ASP A 990 -13.48 -2.31 1.76
N ASP A 991 -14.28 -2.01 2.80
CA ASP A 991 -15.42 -2.83 3.23
C ASP A 991 -16.77 -2.34 2.71
N PHE A 992 -17.74 -3.25 2.64
CA PHE A 992 -19.15 -2.93 2.39
C PHE A 992 -20.02 -3.36 3.57
N LEU A 993 -20.66 -2.40 4.24
CA LEU A 993 -21.54 -2.64 5.38
C LEU A 993 -22.97 -2.18 5.09
N ASN A 994 -23.96 -2.99 5.47
CA ASN A 994 -25.38 -2.66 5.31
C ASN A 994 -26.22 -3.11 6.51
N GLY A 995 -26.75 -2.16 7.28
CA GLY A 995 -27.64 -2.42 8.43
C GLY A 995 -28.98 -3.02 8.01
N ASN A 996 -29.52 -2.56 6.88
CA ASN A 996 -30.81 -2.89 6.28
C ASN A 996 -32.03 -2.36 7.04
N ARG A 997 -32.29 -2.81 8.28
CA ARG A 997 -33.54 -2.51 9.00
C ARG A 997 -33.35 -2.48 10.51
N ALA A 998 -34.08 -1.54 11.10
CA ALA A 998 -34.06 -1.15 12.50
C ALA A 998 -32.88 -0.23 12.80
N ASP A 999 -32.63 0.07 14.07
CA ASP A 999 -31.62 1.08 14.43
C ASP A 999 -30.26 0.38 14.60
N ASP A 1000 -29.39 0.53 13.60
CA ASP A 1000 -28.12 -0.16 13.45
C ASP A 1000 -26.91 0.72 13.81
N THR A 1001 -25.78 0.08 14.12
CA THR A 1001 -24.51 0.78 14.40
C THR A 1001 -23.40 0.18 13.53
N LEU A 1002 -22.88 0.98 12.59
CA LEU A 1002 -21.90 0.57 11.59
C LEU A 1002 -20.59 1.33 11.77
N PHE A 1003 -19.48 0.59 11.72
CA PHE A 1003 -18.12 1.12 11.76
C PHE A 1003 -17.34 0.59 10.55
N GLY A 1004 -16.82 1.46 9.69
CA GLY A 1004 -15.99 1.08 8.54
C GLY A 1004 -14.67 0.49 9.03
N GLY A 1005 -13.77 1.35 9.48
CA GLY A 1005 -12.48 0.94 10.01
C GLY A 1005 -11.34 1.65 9.28
N ASN A 1006 -10.32 0.91 8.86
CA ASN A 1006 -9.25 1.43 8.03
C ASN A 1006 -9.47 0.98 6.59
N GLY A 1007 -9.49 1.92 5.65
CA GLY A 1007 -9.70 1.65 4.22
C GLY A 1007 -10.86 2.49 3.70
N ASN A 1008 -11.10 2.46 2.39
CA ASN A 1008 -12.17 3.26 1.78
C ASN A 1008 -13.48 2.46 1.80
N ASP A 1009 -14.29 2.71 2.82
CA ASP A 1009 -15.45 1.90 3.13
C ASP A 1009 -16.73 2.42 2.49
N THR A 1010 -17.72 1.54 2.33
CA THR A 1010 -19.08 1.90 1.90
C THR A 1010 -20.10 1.42 2.92
N LEU A 1011 -20.77 2.35 3.60
CA LEU A 1011 -21.72 2.09 4.68
C LEU A 1011 -23.14 2.53 4.29
N HIS A 1012 -24.11 1.64 4.50
CA HIS A 1012 -25.54 1.89 4.34
C HIS A 1012 -26.30 1.61 5.63
N GLY A 1013 -26.95 2.60 6.23
CA GLY A 1013 -27.81 2.44 7.41
C GLY A 1013 -29.05 1.64 7.06
N GLY A 1014 -29.86 2.18 6.15
CA GLY A 1014 -30.97 1.48 5.52
C GLY A 1014 -32.33 1.99 6.00
N LYS A 1015 -32.84 1.49 7.12
CA LYS A 1015 -34.13 1.92 7.66
C LYS A 1015 -34.09 1.89 9.16
N GLY A 1016 -34.32 3.02 9.79
CA GLY A 1016 -34.24 3.14 11.24
C GLY A 1016 -33.38 4.34 11.56
N ASN A 1017 -33.16 4.58 12.83
CA ASN A 1017 -32.30 5.69 13.23
C ASN A 1017 -30.88 5.16 13.43
N ASP A 1018 -30.08 5.20 12.38
CA ASP A 1018 -28.80 4.52 12.29
C ASP A 1018 -27.63 5.40 12.74
N PHE A 1019 -26.54 4.76 13.19
CA PHE A 1019 -25.26 5.41 13.46
C PHE A 1019 -24.19 4.81 12.55
N LEU A 1020 -23.59 5.64 11.70
CA LEU A 1020 -22.54 5.26 10.76
C LEU A 1020 -21.25 6.04 11.05
N TYR A 1021 -20.13 5.34 11.13
CA TYR A 1021 -18.81 5.95 11.25
C TYR A 1021 -17.78 5.31 10.31
N GLY A 1022 -17.31 6.04 9.31
CA GLY A 1022 -16.32 5.60 8.32
C GLY A 1022 -14.97 5.27 8.95
N GLN A 1023 -14.44 6.20 9.75
CA GLN A 1023 -13.15 6.16 10.45
C GLN A 1023 -11.96 6.60 9.60
N GLU A 1024 -11.09 5.73 9.08
CA GLU A 1024 -9.88 6.13 8.35
C GLU A 1024 -9.98 5.71 6.90
N GLY A 1025 -9.99 6.64 5.96
CA GLY A 1025 -10.11 6.37 4.53
C GLY A 1025 -11.04 7.37 3.84
N ASP A 1026 -11.07 7.38 2.51
CA ASP A 1026 -12.03 8.19 1.76
C ASP A 1026 -13.35 7.39 1.64
N ASP A 1027 -14.29 7.62 2.56
CA ASP A 1027 -15.46 6.76 2.78
C ASP A 1027 -16.74 7.23 2.06
N PHE A 1028 -17.66 6.29 1.81
CA PHE A 1028 -19.01 6.55 1.32
C PHE A 1028 -20.07 6.13 2.35
N LEU A 1029 -20.77 7.11 2.94
CA LEU A 1029 -21.79 6.89 3.96
C LEU A 1029 -23.18 7.32 3.49
N PHE A 1030 -24.16 6.43 3.63
CA PHE A 1030 -25.56 6.66 3.29
C PHE A 1030 -26.48 6.32 4.46
N GLY A 1031 -27.20 7.31 5.00
CA GLY A 1031 -28.20 7.10 6.06
C GLY A 1031 -29.41 6.31 5.56
N ASP A 1032 -29.90 6.70 4.39
CA ASP A 1032 -31.03 6.10 3.66
C ASP A 1032 -32.43 6.55 4.12
N ASN A 1033 -33.01 6.00 5.19
CA ASN A 1033 -34.34 6.42 5.65
C ASN A 1033 -34.41 6.52 7.17
N ASP A 1034 -35.18 7.52 7.62
CA ASP A 1034 -35.42 7.86 9.02
C ASP A 1034 -34.23 8.68 9.57
N ASP A 1035 -34.20 9.04 10.87
CA ASP A 1035 -33.28 10.09 11.34
C ASP A 1035 -31.91 9.51 11.72
N ASP A 1036 -30.88 9.78 10.92
CA ASP A 1036 -29.57 9.14 11.01
C ASP A 1036 -28.45 10.06 11.54
N ILE A 1037 -27.37 9.44 12.05
CA ILE A 1037 -26.12 10.11 12.41
C ILE A 1037 -24.98 9.52 11.59
N LEU A 1038 -24.36 10.34 10.74
CA LEU A 1038 -23.23 9.96 9.89
C LEU A 1038 -21.97 10.73 10.33
N CYS A 1039 -20.87 10.01 10.49
CA CYS A 1039 -19.55 10.56 10.76
C CYS A 1039 -18.57 10.01 9.72
N GLY A 1040 -17.95 10.85 8.89
CA GLY A 1040 -16.95 10.41 7.90
C GLY A 1040 -15.71 9.90 8.61
N GLY A 1041 -14.93 10.80 9.20
CA GLY A 1041 -13.75 10.44 9.96
C GLY A 1041 -12.53 11.19 9.44
N ASN A 1042 -11.47 10.47 9.11
CA ASN A 1042 -10.28 10.99 8.46
C ASN A 1042 -10.29 10.53 7.01
N GLY A 1043 -10.14 11.44 6.06
CA GLY A 1043 -10.19 11.16 4.63
C GLY A 1043 -11.14 12.12 3.94
N ASN A 1044 -11.19 12.10 2.61
CA ASN A 1044 -12.12 12.93 1.85
C ASN A 1044 -13.41 12.15 1.65
N ASP A 1045 -14.35 12.37 2.56
CA ASP A 1045 -15.54 11.53 2.69
C ASP A 1045 -16.71 12.04 1.87
N PHE A 1046 -17.57 11.12 1.43
CA PHE A 1046 -18.88 11.42 0.86
C PHE A 1046 -19.99 10.95 1.81
N LEU A 1047 -20.76 11.90 2.34
CA LEU A 1047 -21.87 11.63 3.25
C LEU A 1047 -23.20 12.06 2.63
N ASN A 1048 -24.22 11.21 2.72
CA ASN A 1048 -25.57 11.53 2.27
C ASN A 1048 -26.64 11.01 3.24
N GLY A 1049 -27.38 11.91 3.89
CA GLY A 1049 -28.46 11.58 4.81
C GLY A 1049 -29.68 10.94 4.11
N ASN A 1050 -29.92 11.30 2.85
CA ASN A 1050 -31.05 10.90 2.03
C ASN A 1050 -32.44 11.36 2.53
N ARG A 1051 -32.99 10.78 3.59
CA ARG A 1051 -34.35 11.06 4.09
C ARG A 1051 -34.39 10.95 5.60
N GLY A 1052 -34.67 12.04 6.28
CA GLY A 1052 -34.72 12.07 7.74
C GLY A 1052 -34.39 13.47 8.22
N ASP A 1053 -34.61 13.78 9.49
CA ASP A 1053 -33.93 14.94 10.07
C ASP A 1053 -32.50 14.48 10.49
N ASP A 1054 -31.56 14.49 9.55
CA ASP A 1054 -30.24 13.83 9.67
C ASP A 1054 -29.17 14.72 10.30
N THR A 1055 -28.14 14.09 10.89
CA THR A 1055 -26.94 14.79 11.39
C THR A 1055 -25.67 14.22 10.77
N LEU A 1056 -24.97 15.05 9.99
CA LEU A 1056 -23.76 14.68 9.24
C LEU A 1056 -22.54 15.44 9.77
N TYR A 1057 -21.45 14.71 9.98
CA TYR A 1057 -20.13 15.22 10.33
C TYR A 1057 -19.09 14.71 9.33
N GLY A 1058 -18.47 15.58 8.54
CA GLY A 1058 -17.42 15.20 7.58
C GLY A 1058 -16.19 14.66 8.32
N GLY A 1059 -15.49 15.53 9.03
CA GLY A 1059 -14.37 15.13 9.88
C GLY A 1059 -13.07 15.83 9.50
N GLU A 1060 -11.99 15.09 9.30
CA GLU A 1060 -10.74 15.60 8.72
C GLU A 1060 -10.65 15.22 7.24
N GLY A 1061 -10.44 16.19 6.36
CA GLY A 1061 -10.31 15.95 4.92
C GLY A 1061 -11.19 16.92 4.13
N ASN A 1062 -11.21 16.83 2.80
CA ASN A 1062 -12.09 17.68 2.00
C ASN A 1062 -13.38 16.91 1.68
N ASP A 1063 -14.38 17.11 2.51
CA ASP A 1063 -15.57 16.27 2.51
C ASP A 1063 -16.68 16.81 1.61
N THR A 1064 -17.55 15.93 1.15
CA THR A 1064 -18.78 16.30 0.43
C THR A 1064 -19.99 15.78 1.19
N LEU A 1065 -20.80 16.69 1.72
CA LEU A 1065 -21.96 16.37 2.55
C LEU A 1065 -23.25 16.76 1.84
N HIS A 1066 -24.22 15.83 1.82
CA HIS A 1066 -25.58 16.01 1.33
C HIS A 1066 -26.59 15.70 2.45
N GLY A 1067 -27.34 16.71 2.90
CA GLY A 1067 -28.40 16.53 3.90
C GLY A 1067 -29.51 15.63 3.36
N GLY A 1068 -29.92 15.90 2.13
CA GLY A 1068 -30.92 15.11 1.43
C GLY A 1068 -32.29 15.76 1.52
N LYS A 1069 -33.17 15.24 2.37
CA LYS A 1069 -34.52 15.76 2.53
C LYS A 1069 -34.83 15.92 4.00
N GLU A 1070 -35.79 16.81 4.27
CA GLU A 1070 -36.27 17.15 5.60
C GLU A 1070 -35.36 18.20 6.27
N ASN A 1071 -35.09 18.26 7.58
CA ASN A 1071 -34.28 19.38 8.12
C ASN A 1071 -33.02 18.85 8.78
N ASP A 1072 -31.89 19.11 8.12
CA ASP A 1072 -30.63 18.45 8.45
C ASP A 1072 -29.67 19.37 9.20
N ILE A 1073 -28.70 18.74 9.87
CA ILE A 1073 -27.56 19.42 10.50
C ILE A 1073 -26.28 18.87 9.87
N LEU A 1074 -25.56 19.72 9.15
CA LEU A 1074 -24.30 19.35 8.49
C LEU A 1074 -23.14 20.15 9.11
N ASN A 1075 -22.03 19.46 9.34
CA ASN A 1075 -20.78 20.03 9.78
C ASN A 1075 -19.62 19.44 8.97
N GLY A 1076 -18.95 20.27 8.14
CA GLY A 1076 -17.83 19.85 7.28
C GLY A 1076 -16.67 19.36 8.12
N GLY A 1077 -16.12 20.21 8.98
CA GLY A 1077 -15.06 19.83 9.92
C GLY A 1077 -13.76 20.53 9.58
N ASN A 1078 -12.68 19.78 9.36
CA ASN A 1078 -11.38 20.31 8.98
C ASN A 1078 -11.10 19.97 7.53
N GLY A 1079 -10.85 20.96 6.68
CA GLY A 1079 -10.53 20.80 5.28
C GLY A 1079 -11.41 21.70 4.43
N ASN A 1080 -11.35 21.58 3.11
CA ASN A 1080 -12.14 22.44 2.22
C ASN A 1080 -13.39 21.69 1.79
N ASP A 1081 -14.48 21.90 2.51
CA ASP A 1081 -15.65 21.03 2.40
C ASP A 1081 -16.71 21.57 1.44
N VAL A 1082 -17.55 20.68 0.91
CA VAL A 1082 -18.70 21.04 0.07
C VAL A 1082 -19.98 20.57 0.75
N LEU A 1083 -20.80 21.52 1.21
CA LEU A 1083 -22.01 21.23 1.96
C LEU A 1083 -23.26 21.58 1.14
N TRP A 1084 -24.09 20.58 0.89
CA TRP A 1084 -25.43 20.70 0.30
C TRP A 1084 -26.47 20.38 1.37
N GLY A 1085 -27.24 21.37 1.82
CA GLY A 1085 -28.44 21.08 2.62
C GLY A 1085 -29.49 20.29 1.84
N ASP A 1086 -29.55 20.47 0.52
CA ASP A 1086 -30.57 19.93 -0.37
C ASP A 1086 -31.98 20.37 0.05
N LEU A 1087 -32.98 19.49 0.17
CA LEU A 1087 -34.38 19.87 0.36
C LEU A 1087 -34.76 19.98 1.84
N GLY A 1088 -34.80 21.19 2.38
CA GLY A 1088 -35.00 21.33 3.81
C GLY A 1088 -34.98 22.72 4.39
N ASN A 1089 -34.92 22.80 5.71
CA ASN A 1089 -34.45 24.01 6.37
C ASN A 1089 -33.24 23.65 7.20
N ASP A 1090 -32.08 23.65 6.55
CA ASP A 1090 -30.91 22.97 7.07
C ASP A 1090 -30.01 23.93 7.84
N THR A 1091 -29.25 23.36 8.77
CA THR A 1091 -28.22 24.08 9.53
C THR A 1091 -26.86 23.60 9.08
N LEU A 1092 -26.05 24.51 8.53
CA LEU A 1092 -24.75 24.21 7.93
C LEU A 1092 -23.62 24.89 8.72
N ILE A 1093 -22.54 24.14 8.94
CA ILE A 1093 -21.31 24.56 9.60
C ILE A 1093 -20.15 24.12 8.71
N GLY A 1094 -19.33 25.05 8.23
CA GLY A 1094 -18.20 24.72 7.37
C GLY A 1094 -17.05 24.12 8.18
N GLY A 1095 -16.69 24.82 9.27
CA GLY A 1095 -15.57 24.44 10.11
C GLY A 1095 -14.29 25.19 9.73
N ILE A 1096 -13.19 24.46 9.56
CA ILE A 1096 -11.86 25.01 9.29
C ILE A 1096 -11.46 24.69 7.86
N GLY A 1097 -11.42 25.70 7.00
CA GLY A 1097 -10.86 25.60 5.65
C GLY A 1097 -11.53 26.59 4.71
N GLU A 1098 -11.34 26.42 3.40
CA GLU A 1098 -12.09 27.17 2.38
C GLU A 1098 -13.34 26.38 1.95
N ASP A 1099 -14.46 26.60 2.63
CA ASP A 1099 -15.66 25.79 2.44
C ASP A 1099 -16.60 26.34 1.37
N ILE A 1100 -17.38 25.46 0.74
CA ILE A 1100 -18.42 25.78 -0.23
C ILE A 1100 -19.79 25.37 0.33
N PHE A 1101 -20.62 26.36 0.65
CA PHE A 1101 -22.02 26.14 0.97
C PHE A 1101 -22.86 26.26 -0.31
N ALA A 1102 -23.38 25.13 -0.77
CA ALA A 1102 -24.00 24.98 -2.07
C ALA A 1102 -25.54 25.07 -2.00
N PHE A 1103 -26.14 25.84 -2.91
CA PHE A 1103 -27.58 26.09 -2.94
C PHE A 1103 -28.18 26.12 -4.35
N ARG A 1104 -29.44 25.69 -4.46
CA ARG A 1104 -30.32 25.73 -5.63
C ARG A 1104 -31.66 26.39 -5.28
N GLU A 1105 -32.46 26.70 -6.30
CA GLU A 1105 -33.81 27.24 -6.10
C GLU A 1105 -34.75 26.11 -5.64
N GLY A 1106 -35.41 26.29 -4.49
CA GLY A 1106 -36.36 25.31 -3.94
C GLY A 1106 -35.79 24.39 -2.86
N ASP A 1107 -34.51 24.56 -2.49
CA ASP A 1107 -33.85 23.87 -1.36
C ASP A 1107 -34.47 24.22 -0.01
N GLY A 1108 -35.28 25.29 0.08
CA GLY A 1108 -35.87 25.75 1.33
C GLY A 1108 -35.01 26.81 2.02
N VAL A 1109 -35.12 26.94 3.35
CA VAL A 1109 -34.51 28.05 4.09
C VAL A 1109 -33.37 27.58 4.97
N ASN A 1110 -32.15 27.75 4.47
CA ASN A 1110 -30.94 27.26 5.13
C ASN A 1110 -30.30 28.32 6.04
N LEU A 1111 -29.59 27.86 7.07
CA LEU A 1111 -28.88 28.68 8.04
C LEU A 1111 -27.40 28.26 8.11
N VAL A 1112 -26.49 29.14 7.73
CA VAL A 1112 -25.04 28.94 7.89
C VAL A 1112 -24.57 29.65 9.16
N LEU A 1113 -23.84 28.95 10.02
CA LEU A 1113 -23.53 29.44 11.36
C LEU A 1113 -22.18 30.15 11.50
N ASP A 1114 -21.20 29.83 10.67
CA ASP A 1114 -19.79 30.21 10.84
C ASP A 1114 -19.11 30.82 9.60
N PHE A 1115 -19.87 31.11 8.53
CA PHE A 1115 -19.36 31.67 7.27
C PHE A 1115 -18.29 32.76 7.44
N GLU A 1116 -17.06 32.47 7.02
CA GLU A 1116 -15.90 33.36 7.05
C GLU A 1116 -15.70 34.07 5.71
N VAL A 1117 -16.02 35.37 5.67
CA VAL A 1117 -15.94 36.17 4.43
C VAL A 1117 -14.52 36.23 3.89
N GLY A 1118 -14.37 35.88 2.60
CA GLY A 1118 -13.10 35.90 1.87
C GLY A 1118 -12.27 34.63 2.03
N ILE A 1119 -12.77 33.66 2.80
CA ILE A 1119 -12.26 32.29 2.88
C ILE A 1119 -13.34 31.38 2.28
N ASP A 1120 -14.53 31.37 2.89
CA ASP A 1120 -15.66 30.55 2.45
C ASP A 1120 -16.36 31.12 1.21
N ARG A 1121 -17.06 30.23 0.52
CA ARG A 1121 -17.78 30.55 -0.71
C ARG A 1121 -19.22 30.06 -0.66
N ILE A 1122 -20.08 30.81 -1.32
CA ILE A 1122 -21.45 30.42 -1.61
C ILE A 1122 -21.46 29.84 -3.01
N GLY A 1123 -21.76 28.55 -3.09
CA GLY A 1123 -21.93 27.82 -4.33
C GLY A 1123 -23.34 28.02 -4.90
N LEU A 1124 -23.43 28.48 -6.15
CA LEU A 1124 -24.69 28.63 -6.86
C LEU A 1124 -24.79 27.59 -7.98
N ALA A 1125 -25.81 26.74 -7.92
CA ALA A 1125 -26.06 25.69 -8.90
C ALA A 1125 -27.28 25.97 -9.80
N GLU A 1126 -27.50 25.09 -10.78
CA GLU A 1126 -28.63 25.13 -11.74
C GLU A 1126 -28.75 26.45 -12.53
N GLY A 1127 -27.64 27.13 -12.77
CA GLY A 1127 -27.59 28.34 -13.59
C GLY A 1127 -28.00 29.62 -12.85
N LEU A 1128 -28.08 29.58 -11.52
CA LEU A 1128 -28.12 30.78 -10.69
C LEU A 1128 -26.84 31.61 -10.86
N THR A 1129 -26.98 32.93 -10.84
CA THR A 1129 -25.88 33.89 -11.00
C THR A 1129 -25.91 34.95 -9.92
N PHE A 1130 -24.75 35.54 -9.64
CA PHE A 1130 -24.61 36.59 -8.63
C PHE A 1130 -25.57 37.77 -8.87
N GLU A 1131 -25.83 38.13 -10.13
CA GLU A 1131 -26.72 39.23 -10.49
C GLU A 1131 -28.20 39.00 -10.14
N GLN A 1132 -28.59 37.74 -9.87
CA GLN A 1132 -29.94 37.38 -9.48
C GLN A 1132 -30.16 37.45 -7.95
N LEU A 1133 -29.07 37.54 -7.17
CA LEU A 1133 -29.14 37.55 -5.71
C LEU A 1133 -29.57 38.91 -5.16
N SER A 1134 -30.38 38.88 -4.11
CA SER A 1134 -30.74 40.01 -3.25
C SER A 1134 -30.18 39.77 -1.85
N ILE A 1135 -29.13 40.50 -1.49
CA ILE A 1135 -28.46 40.41 -0.19
C ILE A 1135 -28.98 41.52 0.73
N THR A 1136 -29.56 41.17 1.88
CA THR A 1136 -30.16 42.13 2.81
C THR A 1136 -29.77 41.84 4.26
N GLN A 1137 -29.48 42.89 5.02
CA GLN A 1137 -29.17 42.75 6.45
C GLN A 1137 -30.47 42.57 7.27
N GLY A 1138 -30.56 41.44 7.97
CA GLY A 1138 -31.54 41.17 9.02
C GLY A 1138 -31.01 41.49 10.42
N THR A 1139 -31.82 41.22 11.44
CA THR A 1139 -31.36 41.30 12.85
C THR A 1139 -30.52 40.07 13.21
N GLY A 1140 -29.19 40.23 13.22
CA GLY A 1140 -28.24 39.17 13.62
C GLY A 1140 -27.84 38.21 12.51
N VAL A 1141 -28.46 38.33 11.32
CA VAL A 1141 -28.21 37.49 10.15
C VAL A 1141 -28.17 38.34 8.88
N THR A 1142 -27.47 37.84 7.85
CA THR A 1142 -27.54 38.35 6.47
C THR A 1142 -28.36 37.39 5.62
N ASN A 1143 -29.42 37.88 4.98
CA ASN A 1143 -30.32 37.09 4.17
C ASN A 1143 -29.98 37.22 2.69
N ILE A 1144 -29.81 36.08 2.01
CA ILE A 1144 -29.55 35.99 0.57
C ILE A 1144 -30.76 35.35 -0.10
N SER A 1145 -31.35 36.06 -1.07
CA SER A 1145 -32.63 35.68 -1.68
C SER A 1145 -32.58 35.76 -3.20
N VAL A 1146 -33.34 34.91 -3.90
CA VAL A 1146 -33.55 34.96 -5.36
C VAL A 1146 -35.04 35.07 -5.64
N GLY A 1147 -35.44 36.01 -6.51
CA GLY A 1147 -36.87 36.16 -6.87
C GLY A 1147 -37.81 36.55 -5.72
N GLY A 1148 -37.29 36.84 -4.52
CA GLY A 1148 -38.05 37.08 -3.29
C GLY A 1148 -38.16 35.86 -2.35
N GLU A 1149 -37.60 34.72 -2.75
CA GLU A 1149 -37.44 33.51 -1.95
C GLU A 1149 -36.10 33.53 -1.22
N LEU A 1150 -36.09 33.18 0.06
CA LEU A 1150 -34.89 33.14 0.89
C LEU A 1150 -34.18 31.80 0.65
N LEU A 1151 -32.93 31.85 0.20
CA LEU A 1151 -32.09 30.66 0.00
C LEU A 1151 -31.33 30.33 1.29
N VAL A 1152 -30.62 31.33 1.82
CA VAL A 1152 -29.76 31.14 2.99
C VAL A 1152 -29.73 32.40 3.87
N ALA A 1153 -29.67 32.17 5.18
CA ALA A 1153 -29.32 33.16 6.18
C ALA A 1153 -27.92 32.88 6.74
N LEU A 1154 -27.01 33.86 6.65
CA LEU A 1154 -25.67 33.79 7.22
C LEU A 1154 -25.65 34.42 8.61
N ASN A 1155 -25.28 33.66 9.63
CA ASN A 1155 -25.25 34.11 11.00
C ASN A 1155 -24.08 35.06 11.27
N ASN A 1156 -24.32 36.19 11.94
CA ASN A 1156 -23.29 37.16 12.34
C ASN A 1156 -22.41 37.75 11.22
N VAL A 1157 -22.77 37.58 9.95
CA VAL A 1157 -22.09 38.21 8.80
C VAL A 1157 -22.72 39.56 8.45
N ASP A 1158 -21.92 40.57 8.13
CA ASP A 1158 -22.39 41.87 7.61
C ASP A 1158 -22.64 41.77 6.09
N ALA A 1159 -23.86 42.09 5.66
CA ALA A 1159 -24.29 42.04 4.27
C ALA A 1159 -23.42 42.91 3.33
N ALA A 1160 -22.76 43.94 3.85
CA ALA A 1160 -21.88 44.80 3.06
C ALA A 1160 -20.53 44.16 2.73
N MET A 1161 -20.18 43.04 3.37
CA MET A 1161 -18.91 42.34 3.17
C MET A 1161 -18.98 41.29 2.07
N ILE A 1162 -20.17 40.77 1.75
CA ILE A 1162 -20.35 39.78 0.67
C ILE A 1162 -20.16 40.44 -0.70
N ALA A 1163 -19.22 39.91 -1.47
CA ALA A 1163 -18.85 40.36 -2.80
C ALA A 1163 -18.93 39.22 -3.82
N GLN A 1164 -18.80 39.55 -5.11
CA GLN A 1164 -18.79 38.57 -6.19
C GLN A 1164 -17.68 37.52 -6.06
N GLY A 1165 -16.59 37.83 -5.34
CA GLY A 1165 -15.49 36.88 -5.10
C GLY A 1165 -15.83 35.77 -4.11
N ASP A 1166 -16.83 35.97 -3.26
CA ASP A 1166 -17.31 34.99 -2.27
C ASP A 1166 -18.36 34.04 -2.87
N ILE A 1167 -18.55 34.10 -4.20
CA ILE A 1167 -19.54 33.32 -4.94
C ILE A 1167 -18.82 32.47 -5.97
N VAL A 1168 -19.15 31.19 -6.01
CA VAL A 1168 -18.67 30.24 -7.01
C VAL A 1168 -19.85 29.63 -7.76
N LEU A 1169 -19.66 29.35 -9.05
CA LEU A 1169 -20.62 28.56 -9.82
C LEU A 1169 -20.18 27.11 -9.73
N ILE A 1170 -21.10 26.25 -9.32
CA ILE A 1170 -20.90 24.81 -9.16
C ILE A 1170 -21.78 24.04 -10.15
#